data_AF-A0A535NUS8-F1
#
_entry.id   AF-A0A535NUS8-F1
#
_cell.length_a   1.000
_cell.length_b   1.000
_cell.length_c   1.000
_cell.angle_alpha   90.00
_cell.angle_beta   90.00
_cell.angle_gamma   90.00
#
_symmetry.space_group_name_H-M   'P 1'
#
loop_
_entity.id
_entity.type
_entity.pdbx_description
1 polymer ?
#
loop_
_entity_poly.entity_id
_entity_poly.type
_entity_poly.pdbx_seq_one_letter_code
_entity_poly.pdbx_strand_id
1 'polypeptide(L)'
;MIARSNRYERWDGSQEPFGRDAEDLFDRLAEDLFQGGDFDYALHRLMSRGWRDRQGRRLPGFEEMLERLRQKRLQQLKRYNLNDVFSNIRERLNDILRRERQGINERLDQAPDSARRVLQRIAKKKLQELDSLPEDVGGTMRKLNDYEFMDEGAAQAFQQLLEELKQQVSQTYFKNMTRTMQQLKPEHLSEIKEMLRALNQMLRDRLEGRPPKFEQFMQRFGHFFGPNPPKNLDELVQQLERQMAQMESLMQSLSPEMRQQMQDLLASTLNDPELQDQMAELAAHLELLSPRPGLGSRYAFYGSESLPLQEAMGLMERLQGIEDLEAALREGYQGRQLTPEQSAQLQQLLGPDARQAADQMSELASQLEKKGYVQRGRRGMELTPRGMRRIGQKALRDLYTRLKRDRFGDHPITVRGLGSERSDETKVYEFGDAFNLQVEQTLMNALRRDGPRRPIQLKTDDFEVYRSEFSAQSATVLMIDMSRSMPLRGYFYAAKKVALALDALIRSQFPRDFLQVIAFSDYARPVRPHQLAELTYNESIYGTNIQHGLMLARQFLNRHKTGNKQVIIVTDGEPTAHMEGQQAVFFYPPLPETFHKTLLEVQRCTREHIVINTFMLDNDYHLVSFVKQMTRMNGGRAFFASADRLGDYVLLDYVDRKRKASR
;
A
#
# COMPACT_ATOMS: atom_id res chain seq x y z
N MET A 1 -16.68 -18.64 -34.29
CA MET A 1 -15.50 -18.48 -33.42
C MET A 1 -14.47 -17.68 -34.22
N ILE A 2 -14.47 -16.34 -34.10
CA ILE A 2 -13.53 -15.50 -34.87
C ILE A 2 -12.23 -15.43 -34.07
N ALA A 3 -11.22 -16.18 -34.49
CA ALA A 3 -9.89 -16.14 -33.90
C ALA A 3 -9.28 -14.75 -34.09
N ARG A 4 -8.94 -14.07 -32.99
CA ARG A 4 -8.15 -12.84 -33.04
C ARG A 4 -6.68 -13.23 -33.18
N SER A 5 -6.03 -12.77 -34.25
CA SER A 5 -4.58 -12.92 -34.44
C SER A 5 -3.83 -11.97 -33.50
N ASN A 6 -3.00 -12.51 -32.61
CA ASN A 6 -2.03 -11.71 -31.88
C ASN A 6 -0.82 -11.47 -32.81
N ARG A 7 -0.53 -10.20 -33.12
CA ARG A 7 0.73 -9.80 -33.78
C ARG A 7 1.74 -9.45 -32.70
N TYR A 8 2.95 -9.98 -32.83
CA TYR A 8 4.10 -9.62 -32.00
C TYR A 8 5.02 -8.71 -32.82
N GLU A 9 5.38 -7.57 -32.24
CA GLU A 9 6.32 -6.59 -32.84
C GLU A 9 7.56 -6.43 -31.95
N ARG A 10 8.65 -5.94 -32.54
CA ARG A 10 9.95 -5.79 -31.87
C ARG A 10 9.94 -4.53 -31.00
N TRP A 11 10.41 -4.66 -29.76
CA TRP A 11 10.43 -3.61 -28.74
C TRP A 11 11.19 -2.35 -29.19
N ASP A 12 10.49 -1.22 -29.29
CA ASP A 12 11.04 0.07 -29.72
C ASP A 12 10.77 1.22 -28.73
N GLY A 13 10.19 0.92 -27.57
CA GLY A 13 9.92 1.88 -26.51
C GLY A 13 8.63 2.70 -26.71
N SER A 14 7.91 2.51 -27.80
CA SER A 14 6.55 3.04 -28.00
C SER A 14 5.44 2.08 -27.52
N GLN A 15 5.79 0.81 -27.28
CA GLN A 15 4.87 -0.17 -26.70
C GLN A 15 4.70 0.11 -25.19
N GLU A 16 3.47 0.33 -24.73
CA GLU A 16 3.17 0.38 -23.30
C GLU A 16 3.42 -0.99 -22.67
N PRO A 17 4.39 -1.15 -21.74
CA PRO A 17 4.71 -2.44 -21.13
C PRO A 17 3.57 -2.99 -20.25
N PHE A 18 2.59 -2.14 -19.88
CA PHE A 18 1.68 -2.35 -18.76
C PHE A 18 0.19 -2.05 -19.07
N GLY A 19 -0.26 -2.27 -20.31
CA GLY A 19 -1.60 -1.87 -20.77
C GLY A 19 -2.77 -2.25 -19.82
N ARG A 20 -3.85 -1.45 -19.78
CA ARG A 20 -5.16 -1.71 -19.14
C ARG A 20 -5.21 -2.23 -17.67
N ASP A 21 -4.11 -2.43 -16.96
CA ASP A 21 -4.14 -3.08 -15.63
C ASP A 21 -4.56 -2.12 -14.50
N ALA A 22 -4.12 -0.86 -14.51
CA ALA A 22 -4.59 0.15 -13.56
C ALA A 22 -6.09 0.47 -13.71
N GLU A 23 -6.63 0.35 -14.93
CA GLU A 23 -8.07 0.54 -15.15
C GLU A 23 -8.88 -0.64 -14.62
N ASP A 24 -8.41 -1.87 -14.81
CA ASP A 24 -9.06 -3.05 -14.24
C ASP A 24 -8.96 -3.07 -12.71
N LEU A 25 -7.83 -2.65 -12.15
CA LEU A 25 -7.65 -2.48 -10.71
C LEU A 25 -8.58 -1.38 -10.18
N PHE A 26 -8.71 -0.26 -10.88
CA PHE A 26 -9.67 0.78 -10.53
C PHE A 26 -11.13 0.28 -10.60
N ASP A 27 -11.47 -0.48 -11.63
CA ASP A 27 -12.80 -1.08 -11.79
C ASP A 27 -13.08 -2.08 -10.64
N ARG A 28 -12.06 -2.78 -10.14
CA ARG A 28 -12.16 -3.66 -8.97
C ARG A 28 -12.32 -2.87 -7.66
N LEU A 29 -11.52 -1.80 -7.47
CA LEU A 29 -11.68 -0.88 -6.35
C LEU A 29 -13.08 -0.26 -6.32
N ALA A 30 -13.66 0.03 -7.49
CA ALA A 30 -15.01 0.54 -7.59
C ALA A 30 -16.07 -0.46 -7.08
N GLU A 31 -15.88 -1.78 -7.22
CA GLU A 31 -16.78 -2.77 -6.63
C GLU A 31 -16.75 -2.72 -5.09
N ASP A 32 -15.56 -2.61 -4.51
CA ASP A 32 -15.41 -2.45 -3.06
C ASP A 32 -16.04 -1.14 -2.56
N LEU A 33 -15.89 -0.06 -3.34
CA LEU A 33 -16.49 1.25 -3.06
C LEU A 33 -18.03 1.22 -3.09
N PHE A 34 -18.61 0.36 -3.94
CA PHE A 34 -20.05 0.09 -3.93
C PHE A 34 -20.50 -0.69 -2.69
N GLN A 35 -19.65 -1.58 -2.15
CA GLN A 35 -19.92 -2.42 -0.97
C GLN A 35 -19.66 -1.71 0.37
N GLY A 36 -19.35 -0.41 0.35
CA GLY A 36 -19.21 0.42 1.55
C GLY A 36 -17.76 0.76 1.86
N GLY A 37 -17.53 2.04 2.12
CA GLY A 37 -16.21 2.60 2.41
C GLY A 37 -15.95 3.89 1.64
N ASP A 38 -14.89 4.59 2.05
CA ASP A 38 -14.23 5.59 1.23
C ASP A 38 -13.21 4.91 0.30
N PHE A 39 -12.68 5.68 -0.64
CA PHE A 39 -11.72 5.16 -1.61
C PHE A 39 -10.42 4.67 -0.93
N ASP A 40 -9.98 5.37 0.12
CA ASP A 40 -8.78 5.04 0.86
C ASP A 40 -8.88 3.67 1.53
N TYR A 41 -10.01 3.38 2.19
CA TYR A 41 -10.29 2.07 2.76
C TYR A 41 -10.31 0.95 1.70
N ALA A 42 -10.95 1.19 0.54
CA ALA A 42 -10.98 0.21 -0.54
C ALA A 42 -9.58 -0.09 -1.09
N LEU A 43 -8.75 0.95 -1.25
CA LEU A 43 -7.36 0.81 -1.67
C LEU A 43 -6.54 0.06 -0.63
N HIS A 44 -6.66 0.41 0.64
CA HIS A 44 -5.97 -0.27 1.74
C HIS A 44 -6.35 -1.74 1.81
N ARG A 45 -7.65 -2.06 1.76
CA ARG A 45 -8.16 -3.44 1.77
C ARG A 45 -7.62 -4.27 0.59
N LEU A 46 -7.57 -3.69 -0.60
CA LEU A 46 -6.99 -4.34 -1.78
C LEU A 46 -5.50 -4.63 -1.58
N MET A 47 -4.74 -3.67 -1.04
CA MET A 47 -3.32 -3.85 -0.76
C MET A 47 -3.07 -4.88 0.34
N SER A 48 -3.89 -4.90 1.40
CA SER A 48 -3.75 -5.87 2.50
C SER A 48 -4.04 -7.30 2.04
N ARG A 49 -5.16 -7.52 1.34
CA ARG A 49 -5.65 -8.86 0.98
C ARG A 49 -5.05 -9.41 -0.31
N GLY A 50 -4.48 -8.53 -1.15
CA GLY A 50 -4.03 -8.89 -2.48
C GLY A 50 -5.21 -9.04 -3.45
N TRP A 51 -4.90 -9.41 -4.69
CA TRP A 51 -5.89 -9.55 -5.76
C TRP A 51 -5.57 -10.71 -6.68
N ARG A 52 -6.48 -10.98 -7.61
CA ARG A 52 -6.23 -11.93 -8.71
C ARG A 52 -5.95 -11.16 -9.98
N ASP A 53 -4.89 -11.52 -10.69
CA ASP A 53 -4.62 -10.96 -12.02
C ASP A 53 -5.66 -11.46 -13.05
N ARG A 54 -5.57 -10.96 -14.29
CA ARG A 54 -6.45 -11.36 -15.39
C ARG A 54 -6.36 -12.84 -15.76
N GLN A 55 -5.24 -13.49 -15.44
CA GLN A 55 -5.02 -14.90 -15.67
C GLN A 55 -5.59 -15.77 -14.54
N GLY A 56 -6.22 -15.14 -13.53
CA GLY A 56 -6.78 -15.81 -12.37
C GLY A 56 -5.74 -16.18 -11.31
N ARG A 57 -4.47 -15.81 -11.50
CA ARG A 57 -3.39 -16.04 -10.54
C ARG A 57 -3.57 -15.10 -9.35
N ARG A 58 -3.46 -15.65 -8.14
CA ARG A 58 -3.60 -14.88 -6.90
C ARG A 58 -2.26 -14.24 -6.56
N LEU A 59 -2.23 -12.92 -6.57
CA LEU A 59 -1.12 -12.13 -6.06
C LEU A 59 -1.33 -11.90 -4.55
N PRO A 60 -0.30 -12.15 -3.72
CA PRO A 60 -0.39 -11.95 -2.28
C PRO A 60 -0.51 -10.47 -1.94
N GLY A 61 -1.25 -10.15 -0.87
CA GLY A 61 -1.30 -8.80 -0.31
C GLY A 61 -0.17 -8.54 0.69
N PHE A 62 0.00 -7.28 1.10
CA PHE A 62 1.00 -6.91 2.09
C PHE A 62 0.80 -7.61 3.44
N GLU A 63 -0.44 -7.88 3.86
CA GLU A 63 -0.70 -8.61 5.11
C GLU A 63 -0.13 -10.05 5.03
N GLU A 64 -0.38 -10.73 3.92
CA GLU A 64 0.14 -12.08 3.67
C GLU A 64 1.68 -12.08 3.57
N MET A 65 2.27 -11.08 2.90
CA MET A 65 3.73 -10.96 2.80
C MET A 65 4.36 -10.70 4.16
N LEU A 66 3.80 -9.78 4.96
CA LEU A 66 4.26 -9.48 6.31
C LEU A 66 4.18 -10.71 7.20
N GLU A 67 3.10 -11.49 7.11
CA GLU A 67 2.96 -12.72 7.88
C GLU A 67 4.01 -13.76 7.48
N ARG A 68 4.27 -13.95 6.18
CA ARG A 68 5.35 -14.85 5.71
C ARG A 68 6.74 -14.39 6.15
N LEU A 69 7.01 -13.09 6.17
CA LEU A 69 8.27 -12.51 6.67
C LEU A 69 8.44 -12.79 8.17
N ARG A 70 7.39 -12.53 8.97
CA ARG A 70 7.39 -12.86 10.40
C ARG A 70 7.61 -14.34 10.65
N GLN A 71 6.98 -15.22 9.88
CA GLN A 71 7.17 -16.65 9.98
C GLN A 71 8.62 -17.04 9.67
N LYS A 72 9.23 -16.48 8.62
CA LYS A 72 10.66 -16.70 8.32
C LYS A 72 11.56 -16.22 9.45
N ARG A 73 11.30 -15.03 10.00
CA ARG A 73 12.03 -14.51 11.16
C ARG A 73 11.92 -15.47 12.35
N LEU A 74 10.72 -15.88 12.71
CA LEU A 74 10.46 -16.82 13.81
C LEU A 74 11.11 -18.19 13.58
N GLN A 75 11.14 -18.69 12.35
CA GLN A 75 11.83 -19.94 12.02
C GLN A 75 13.33 -19.86 12.31
N GLN A 76 13.98 -18.75 11.97
CA GLN A 76 15.40 -18.55 12.28
C GLN A 76 15.63 -18.50 13.80
N LEU A 77 14.80 -17.72 14.52
CA LEU A 77 14.92 -17.57 15.98
C LEU A 77 14.66 -18.87 16.77
N LYS A 78 13.78 -19.74 16.25
CA LYS A 78 13.49 -21.07 16.82
C LYS A 78 14.53 -22.13 16.50
N ARG A 79 15.33 -21.94 15.46
CA ARG A 79 16.32 -22.91 15.02
C ARG A 79 17.63 -22.74 15.78
N TYR A 80 18.12 -21.50 15.84
CA TYR A 80 19.47 -21.20 16.32
C TYR A 80 19.51 -20.70 17.77
N ASN A 81 20.69 -20.83 18.37
CA ASN A 81 21.06 -20.31 19.68
C ASN A 81 22.40 -19.57 19.60
N LEU A 82 22.55 -18.48 20.34
CA LEU A 82 23.77 -17.68 20.42
C LEU A 82 24.57 -17.88 21.72
N ASN A 83 24.15 -18.81 22.59
CA ASN A 83 24.80 -19.01 23.90
C ASN A 83 26.20 -19.64 23.83
N ASP A 84 26.62 -20.17 22.66
CA ASP A 84 27.92 -20.83 22.50
C ASP A 84 28.63 -20.45 21.19
N VAL A 85 28.54 -19.17 20.82
CA VAL A 85 29.13 -18.63 19.57
C VAL A 85 30.66 -18.71 19.51
N PHE A 86 31.31 -18.85 20.67
CA PHE A 86 32.77 -18.92 20.80
C PHE A 86 33.33 -20.32 20.98
N SER A 87 32.49 -21.37 20.93
CA SER A 87 32.92 -22.78 21.06
C SER A 87 34.12 -23.13 20.18
N ASN A 88 34.04 -22.85 18.88
CA ASN A 88 35.12 -23.13 17.94
C ASN A 88 36.44 -22.42 18.30
N ILE A 89 36.38 -21.18 18.80
CA ILE A 89 37.57 -20.43 19.21
C ILE A 89 38.14 -21.05 20.49
N ARG A 90 37.26 -21.38 21.44
CA ARG A 90 37.63 -22.02 22.71
C ARG A 90 38.31 -23.37 22.47
N GLU A 91 37.79 -24.19 21.55
CA GLU A 91 38.39 -25.47 21.17
C GLU A 91 39.81 -25.29 20.60
N ARG A 92 39.98 -24.35 19.66
CA ARG A 92 41.30 -24.06 19.08
C ARG A 92 42.30 -23.52 20.10
N LEU A 93 41.86 -22.65 21.02
CA LEU A 93 42.70 -22.18 22.13
C LEU A 93 43.12 -23.33 23.04
N ASN A 94 42.19 -24.25 23.35
CA ASN A 94 42.50 -25.44 24.14
C ASN A 94 43.51 -26.35 23.42
N ASP A 95 43.45 -26.49 22.10
CA ASP A 95 44.46 -27.19 21.31
C ASP A 95 45.85 -26.54 21.41
N ILE A 96 45.91 -25.21 21.27
CA ILE A 96 47.16 -24.44 21.42
C ILE A 96 47.74 -24.63 22.82
N LEU A 97 46.92 -24.52 23.86
CA LEU A 97 47.33 -24.69 25.25
C LEU A 97 47.81 -26.12 25.54
N ARG A 98 47.13 -27.15 24.98
CA ARG A 98 47.57 -28.54 25.09
C ARG A 98 48.96 -28.72 24.46
N ARG A 99 49.16 -28.16 23.28
CA ARG A 99 50.43 -28.23 22.54
C ARG A 99 51.56 -27.54 23.29
N GLU A 100 51.31 -26.36 23.85
CA GLU A 100 52.30 -25.65 24.67
C GLU A 100 52.67 -26.45 25.93
N ARG A 101 51.68 -26.99 26.65
CA ARG A 101 51.92 -27.85 27.84
C ARG A 101 52.77 -29.08 27.48
N GLN A 102 52.51 -29.70 26.33
CA GLN A 102 53.30 -30.82 25.84
C GLN A 102 54.73 -30.40 25.48
N GLY A 103 54.91 -29.29 24.75
CA GLY A 103 56.24 -28.80 24.37
C GLY A 103 57.09 -28.36 25.56
N ILE A 104 56.48 -27.81 26.62
CA ILE A 104 57.17 -27.52 27.89
C ILE A 104 57.71 -28.81 28.52
N ASN A 105 56.92 -29.88 28.56
CA ASN A 105 57.33 -31.16 29.15
C ASN A 105 58.42 -31.83 28.30
N GLU A 106 58.28 -31.86 26.97
CA GLU A 106 59.26 -32.45 26.06
C GLU A 106 60.63 -31.75 26.17
N ARG A 107 60.65 -30.42 26.26
CA ARG A 107 61.90 -29.66 26.48
C ARG A 107 62.52 -29.90 27.84
N LEU A 108 61.72 -30.22 28.85
CA LEU A 108 62.20 -30.54 30.19
C LEU A 108 62.81 -31.95 30.26
N ASP A 109 62.30 -32.88 29.46
CA ASP A 109 62.82 -34.25 29.32
C ASP A 109 64.09 -34.33 28.46
N GLN A 110 64.19 -33.49 27.42
CA GLN A 110 65.36 -33.42 26.52
C GLN A 110 66.52 -32.55 27.07
N ALA A 111 66.35 -31.93 28.25
CA ALA A 111 67.33 -31.02 28.82
C ALA A 111 68.56 -31.74 29.41
N PRO A 112 69.80 -31.31 29.10
CA PRO A 112 71.02 -31.80 29.76
C PRO A 112 70.99 -31.57 31.28
N ASP A 113 71.58 -32.46 32.08
CA ASP A 113 71.55 -32.40 33.55
C ASP A 113 72.09 -31.09 34.14
N SER A 114 73.00 -30.40 33.43
CA SER A 114 73.54 -29.09 33.80
C SER A 114 72.52 -27.94 33.68
N ALA A 115 71.56 -28.02 32.76
CA ALA A 115 70.54 -27.00 32.51
C ALA A 115 69.16 -27.35 33.11
N ARG A 116 68.96 -28.61 33.49
CA ARG A 116 67.69 -29.17 33.95
C ARG A 116 67.08 -28.43 35.14
N ARG A 117 67.89 -28.02 36.14
CA ARG A 117 67.41 -27.28 37.34
C ARG A 117 66.90 -25.87 37.03
N VAL A 118 67.42 -25.22 35.99
CA VAL A 118 66.99 -23.87 35.59
C VAL A 118 65.74 -23.96 34.72
N LEU A 119 65.74 -24.87 33.74
CA LEU A 119 64.58 -25.15 32.89
C LEU A 119 63.37 -25.63 33.71
N GLN A 120 63.59 -26.42 34.76
CA GLN A 120 62.51 -26.86 35.65
C GLN A 120 61.86 -25.69 36.42
N ARG A 121 62.63 -24.66 36.80
CA ARG A 121 62.08 -23.44 37.42
C ARG A 121 61.26 -22.62 36.42
N ILE A 122 61.75 -22.49 35.19
CA ILE A 122 61.08 -21.75 34.11
C ILE A 122 59.78 -22.46 33.71
N ALA A 123 59.85 -23.77 33.45
CA ALA A 123 58.70 -24.61 33.11
C ALA A 123 57.63 -24.58 34.21
N LYS A 124 58.04 -24.67 35.49
CA LYS A 124 57.10 -24.57 36.61
C LYS A 124 56.38 -23.22 36.64
N LYS A 125 57.10 -22.12 36.41
CA LYS A 125 56.51 -20.78 36.34
C LYS A 125 55.54 -20.65 35.15
N LYS A 126 55.93 -21.15 33.99
CA LYS A 126 55.11 -21.13 32.76
C LYS A 126 53.85 -21.97 32.91
N LEU A 127 53.92 -23.16 33.50
CA LEU A 127 52.74 -24.00 33.80
C LEU A 127 51.79 -23.31 34.79
N GLN A 128 52.32 -22.66 35.82
CA GLN A 128 51.51 -21.87 36.76
C GLN A 128 50.82 -20.68 36.07
N GLU A 129 51.50 -20.00 35.15
CA GLU A 129 50.90 -18.94 34.33
C GLU A 129 49.75 -19.48 33.47
N LEU A 130 49.94 -20.65 32.83
CA LEU A 130 48.92 -21.32 32.01
C LEU A 130 47.73 -21.86 32.82
N ASP A 131 47.94 -22.26 34.08
CA ASP A 131 46.86 -22.68 34.99
C ASP A 131 46.09 -21.48 35.57
N SER A 132 46.66 -20.27 35.51
CA SER A 132 46.04 -19.02 35.99
C SER A 132 45.25 -18.25 34.90
N LEU A 133 45.04 -18.86 33.73
CA LEU A 133 44.32 -18.24 32.63
C LEU A 133 42.83 -18.09 32.98
N PRO A 134 42.18 -16.97 32.57
CA PRO A 134 40.74 -16.80 32.71
C PRO A 134 39.94 -17.88 31.97
N GLU A 135 38.72 -18.17 32.41
CA GLU A 135 37.83 -19.13 31.73
C GLU A 135 37.23 -18.57 30.42
N ASP A 136 37.34 -17.26 30.21
CA ASP A 136 36.79 -16.55 29.07
C ASP A 136 37.82 -16.43 27.92
N VAL A 137 37.30 -16.46 26.68
CA VAL A 137 38.11 -16.50 25.46
C VAL A 137 38.95 -15.23 25.29
N GLY A 138 38.35 -14.06 25.52
CA GLY A 138 39.02 -12.75 25.37
C GLY A 138 40.17 -12.55 26.37
N GLY A 139 39.92 -12.85 27.65
CA GLY A 139 40.91 -12.80 28.72
C GLY A 139 42.07 -13.76 28.49
N THR A 140 41.79 -14.97 28.00
CA THR A 140 42.82 -15.94 27.61
C THR A 140 43.71 -15.40 26.48
N MET A 141 43.11 -14.87 25.41
CA MET A 141 43.86 -14.33 24.28
C MET A 141 44.74 -13.14 24.68
N ARG A 142 44.22 -12.23 25.53
CA ARG A 142 45.00 -11.07 26.00
C ARG A 142 46.25 -11.52 26.78
N LYS A 143 46.11 -12.49 27.70
CA LYS A 143 47.26 -13.02 28.45
C LYS A 143 48.24 -13.77 27.54
N LEU A 144 47.74 -14.52 26.56
CA LEU A 144 48.58 -15.27 25.62
C LEU A 144 49.31 -14.38 24.61
N ASN A 145 48.79 -13.19 24.32
CA ASN A 145 49.45 -12.22 23.45
C ASN A 145 50.80 -11.74 24.02
N ASP A 146 50.86 -11.59 25.35
CA ASP A 146 52.08 -11.19 26.06
C ASP A 146 52.88 -12.40 26.55
N TYR A 147 52.44 -13.63 26.22
CA TYR A 147 53.05 -14.87 26.67
C TYR A 147 54.15 -15.33 25.71
N GLU A 148 55.36 -15.52 26.24
CA GLU A 148 56.45 -16.16 25.49
C GLU A 148 56.26 -17.69 25.48
N PHE A 149 55.89 -18.23 24.32
CA PHE A 149 55.72 -19.66 24.08
C PHE A 149 57.06 -20.40 24.08
N MET A 150 57.07 -21.58 24.69
CA MET A 150 58.15 -22.53 24.51
C MET A 150 57.94 -23.30 23.20
N ASP A 151 56.78 -23.89 22.92
CA ASP A 151 56.60 -24.62 21.67
C ASP A 151 56.46 -23.69 20.45
N GLU A 152 57.33 -23.87 19.44
CA GLU A 152 57.27 -23.08 18.21
C GLU A 152 55.97 -23.33 17.43
N GLY A 153 55.44 -24.56 17.51
CA GLY A 153 54.18 -24.93 16.87
C GLY A 153 52.95 -24.29 17.53
N ALA A 154 52.94 -24.18 18.86
CA ALA A 154 51.90 -23.48 19.62
C ALA A 154 51.95 -21.98 19.35
N ALA A 155 53.15 -21.39 19.29
CA ALA A 155 53.33 -19.98 18.93
C ALA A 155 52.77 -19.67 17.52
N GLN A 156 53.10 -20.50 16.53
CA GLN A 156 52.60 -20.36 15.16
C GLN A 156 51.09 -20.53 15.08
N ALA A 157 50.54 -21.54 15.76
CA ALA A 157 49.08 -21.79 15.78
C ALA A 157 48.32 -20.63 16.45
N PHE A 158 48.87 -20.04 17.50
CA PHE A 158 48.29 -18.86 18.15
C PHE A 158 48.33 -17.62 17.24
N GLN A 159 49.47 -17.39 16.56
CA GLN A 159 49.58 -16.30 15.57
C GLN A 159 48.60 -16.47 14.41
N GLN A 160 48.42 -17.70 13.90
CA GLN A 160 47.42 -18.00 12.87
C GLN A 160 46.00 -17.71 13.34
N LEU A 161 45.64 -18.12 14.56
CA LEU A 161 44.33 -17.84 15.14
C LEU A 161 44.08 -16.33 15.26
N LEU A 162 45.07 -15.57 15.73
CA LEU A 162 44.98 -14.10 15.81
C LEU A 162 44.77 -13.47 14.43
N GLU A 163 45.51 -13.91 13.42
CA GLU A 163 45.36 -13.38 12.06
C GLU A 163 44.00 -13.73 11.44
N GLU A 164 43.48 -14.94 11.66
CA GLU A 164 42.13 -15.32 11.21
C GLU A 164 41.04 -14.46 11.88
N LEU A 165 41.14 -14.22 13.20
CA LEU A 165 40.19 -13.39 13.92
C LEU A 165 40.25 -11.92 13.48
N LYS A 166 41.45 -11.36 13.30
CA LYS A 166 41.64 -10.01 12.72
C LYS A 166 40.99 -9.92 11.34
N GLN A 167 41.18 -10.92 10.49
CA GLN A 167 40.56 -10.97 9.18
C GLN A 167 39.03 -11.03 9.27
N GLN A 168 38.47 -11.84 10.16
CA GLN A 168 37.02 -11.95 10.34
C GLN A 168 36.38 -10.64 10.86
N VAL A 169 36.99 -10.02 11.88
CA VAL A 169 36.55 -8.72 12.40
C VAL A 169 36.67 -7.64 11.33
N SER A 170 37.81 -7.60 10.62
CA SER A 170 38.03 -6.64 9.52
C SER A 170 37.01 -6.81 8.39
N GLN A 171 36.79 -8.03 7.90
CA GLN A 171 35.77 -8.32 6.86
C GLN A 171 34.36 -7.92 7.28
N THR A 172 34.07 -7.91 8.57
CA THR A 172 32.76 -7.49 9.09
C THR A 172 32.58 -5.99 8.98
N TYR A 173 33.49 -5.22 9.58
CA TYR A 173 33.39 -3.76 9.58
C TYR A 173 33.62 -3.18 8.17
N PHE A 174 34.38 -3.89 7.34
CA PHE A 174 34.88 -3.38 6.07
C PHE A 174 34.48 -4.27 4.88
N LYS A 175 33.35 -4.98 4.96
CA LYS A 175 32.82 -5.92 3.95
C LYS A 175 32.88 -5.40 2.50
N ASN A 176 32.63 -4.10 2.29
CA ASN A 176 32.64 -3.44 0.98
C ASN A 176 34.02 -2.94 0.53
N MET A 177 35.07 -3.10 1.34
CA MET A 177 36.43 -2.56 1.08
C MET A 177 37.34 -3.51 0.31
N THR A 178 36.75 -4.31 -0.58
CA THR A 178 37.36 -5.54 -1.11
C THR A 178 38.26 -5.30 -2.32
N ARG A 179 39.57 -5.16 -2.08
CA ARG A 179 40.67 -5.80 -2.84
C ARG A 179 42.06 -5.49 -2.25
N THR A 180 42.23 -4.33 -1.61
CA THR A 180 43.54 -3.89 -1.07
C THR A 180 43.92 -4.59 0.23
N MET A 181 42.96 -5.21 0.94
CA MET A 181 43.16 -5.83 2.26
C MET A 181 43.71 -7.25 2.25
N GLN A 182 44.04 -7.86 1.10
CA GLN A 182 44.63 -9.20 1.07
C GLN A 182 46.06 -9.26 1.68
N GLN A 183 46.63 -8.11 2.04
CA GLN A 183 47.90 -7.99 2.75
C GLN A 183 47.76 -6.90 3.83
N LEU A 184 47.24 -7.26 5.01
CA LEU A 184 47.22 -6.39 6.18
C LEU A 184 48.67 -6.08 6.62
N LYS A 185 49.31 -5.11 5.97
CA LYS A 185 50.54 -4.51 6.47
C LYS A 185 50.19 -3.47 7.55
N PRO A 186 51.03 -3.30 8.60
CA PRO A 186 50.86 -2.28 9.64
C PRO A 186 50.66 -0.86 9.08
N GLU A 187 51.17 -0.59 7.88
CA GLU A 187 51.08 0.68 7.15
C GLU A 187 49.63 1.11 6.83
N HIS A 188 48.69 0.16 6.66
CA HIS A 188 47.30 0.47 6.28
C HIS A 188 46.40 0.89 7.47
N LEU A 189 46.80 0.60 8.72
CA LEU A 189 46.03 1.00 9.90
C LEU A 189 46.03 2.52 10.10
N SER A 190 47.14 3.18 9.78
CA SER A 190 47.25 4.64 9.82
C SER A 190 46.29 5.32 8.84
N GLU A 191 46.15 4.78 7.62
CA GLU A 191 45.23 5.32 6.62
C GLU A 191 43.76 5.14 7.04
N ILE A 192 43.40 4.02 7.67
CA ILE A 192 42.05 3.77 8.21
C ILE A 192 41.73 4.76 9.34
N LYS A 193 42.68 5.05 10.22
CA LYS A 193 42.51 6.08 11.27
C LYS A 193 42.26 7.46 10.68
N GLU A 194 43.03 7.85 9.68
CA GLU A 194 42.83 9.13 8.99
C GLU A 194 41.46 9.20 8.29
N MET A 195 41.03 8.09 7.68
CA MET A 195 39.71 7.97 7.08
C MET A 195 38.60 8.14 8.13
N LEU A 196 38.68 7.45 9.27
CA LEU A 196 37.69 7.54 10.34
C LEU A 196 37.62 8.95 10.94
N ARG A 197 38.77 9.61 11.15
CA ARG A 197 38.82 11.03 11.57
C ARG A 197 38.11 11.93 10.56
N ALA A 198 38.40 11.76 9.26
CA ALA A 198 37.77 12.55 8.20
C ALA A 198 36.25 12.29 8.09
N LEU A 199 35.83 11.04 8.32
CA LEU A 199 34.43 10.65 8.36
C LEU A 199 33.70 11.27 9.56
N ASN A 200 34.27 11.18 10.76
CA ASN A 200 33.72 11.80 11.97
C ASN A 200 33.60 13.31 11.83
N GLN A 201 34.61 13.97 11.25
CA GLN A 201 34.53 15.40 10.93
C GLN A 201 33.36 15.70 9.98
N MET A 202 33.14 14.87 8.96
CA MET A 202 32.07 15.06 8.00
C MET A 202 30.67 14.88 8.61
N LEU A 203 30.52 13.88 9.50
CA LEU A 203 29.26 13.66 10.22
C LEU A 203 29.00 14.80 11.22
N ARG A 204 30.05 15.32 11.88
CA ARG A 204 29.95 16.49 12.75
C ARG A 204 29.54 17.73 11.97
N ASP A 205 30.15 18.00 10.81
CA ASP A 205 29.77 19.11 9.94
C ASP A 205 28.27 19.02 9.57
N ARG A 206 27.78 17.82 9.24
CA ARG A 206 26.35 17.58 8.96
C ARG A 206 25.45 17.87 10.17
N LEU A 207 25.82 17.40 11.35
CA LEU A 207 25.08 17.63 12.60
C LEU A 207 25.03 19.11 12.98
N GLU A 208 26.08 19.86 12.68
CA GLU A 208 26.16 21.32 12.90
C GLU A 208 25.49 22.13 11.77
N GLY A 209 24.90 21.48 10.75
CA GLY A 209 24.26 22.14 9.61
C GLY A 209 25.25 22.77 8.62
N ARG A 210 26.54 22.43 8.70
CA ARG A 210 27.58 22.86 7.75
C ARG A 210 27.63 21.91 6.54
N PRO A 211 28.01 22.40 5.34
CA PRO A 211 28.10 21.57 4.14
C PRO A 211 29.25 20.54 4.28
N PRO A 212 28.94 19.23 4.32
CA PRO A 212 29.96 18.19 4.47
C PRO A 212 30.77 18.02 3.19
N LYS A 213 32.09 17.86 3.31
CA LYS A 213 33.02 17.75 2.17
C LYS A 213 33.13 16.32 1.60
N PHE A 214 31.99 15.76 1.18
CA PHE A 214 31.91 14.38 0.68
C PHE A 214 32.81 14.10 -0.53
N GLU A 215 32.85 15.00 -1.52
CA GLU A 215 33.68 14.80 -2.71
C GLU A 215 35.18 14.73 -2.39
N GLN A 216 35.65 15.57 -1.46
CA GLN A 216 37.06 15.57 -1.03
C GLN A 216 37.40 14.29 -0.27
N PHE A 217 36.46 13.80 0.54
CA PHE A 217 36.60 12.51 1.22
C PHE A 217 36.69 11.37 0.21
N MET A 218 35.82 11.33 -0.80
CA MET A 218 35.86 10.28 -1.83
C MET A 218 37.10 10.38 -2.73
N GLN A 219 37.64 11.58 -2.99
CA GLN A 219 38.91 11.72 -3.71
C GLN A 219 40.08 11.11 -2.95
N ARG A 220 40.10 11.25 -1.61
CA ARG A 220 41.19 10.76 -0.76
C ARG A 220 41.03 9.30 -0.35
N PHE A 221 39.82 8.89 0.01
CA PHE A 221 39.51 7.60 0.62
C PHE A 221 38.57 6.72 -0.23
N GLY A 222 38.16 7.17 -1.42
CA GLY A 222 37.21 6.44 -2.28
C GLY A 222 37.69 5.04 -2.70
N HIS A 223 39.01 4.82 -2.75
CA HIS A 223 39.63 3.53 -3.04
C HIS A 223 39.28 2.45 -2.00
N PHE A 224 38.86 2.86 -0.79
CA PHE A 224 38.38 1.93 0.23
C PHE A 224 36.97 1.42 -0.04
N PHE A 225 36.13 1.99 -0.91
CA PHE A 225 34.72 1.60 -1.03
C PHE A 225 34.41 0.59 -2.15
N GLY A 226 35.43 -0.05 -2.73
CA GLY A 226 35.27 -1.18 -3.66
C GLY A 226 34.53 -0.81 -4.96
N PRO A 227 33.88 -1.79 -5.65
CA PRO A 227 33.25 -1.58 -6.95
C PRO A 227 31.93 -0.80 -6.92
N ASN A 228 31.31 -0.64 -5.74
CA ASN A 228 30.08 0.12 -5.55
C ASN A 228 30.27 1.21 -4.48
N PRO A 229 31.04 2.26 -4.76
CA PRO A 229 31.22 3.37 -3.84
C PRO A 229 29.89 4.13 -3.64
N PRO A 230 29.65 4.68 -2.43
CA PRO A 230 28.49 5.51 -2.18
C PRO A 230 28.53 6.77 -3.06
N LYS A 231 27.38 7.17 -3.61
CA LYS A 231 27.29 8.33 -4.52
C LYS A 231 27.18 9.65 -3.77
N ASN A 232 26.71 9.61 -2.53
CA ASN A 232 26.49 10.77 -1.68
C ASN A 232 26.66 10.38 -0.21
N LEU A 233 26.68 11.40 0.67
CA LEU A 233 26.81 11.20 2.10
C LEU A 233 25.65 10.39 2.69
N ASP A 234 24.43 10.52 2.15
CA ASP A 234 23.26 9.78 2.67
C ASP A 234 23.41 8.27 2.43
N GLU A 235 23.86 7.87 1.23
CA GLU A 235 24.15 6.47 0.91
C GLU A 235 25.28 5.93 1.79
N LEU A 236 26.33 6.73 2.04
CA LEU A 236 27.43 6.34 2.92
C LEU A 236 26.94 6.14 4.37
N VAL A 237 26.18 7.09 4.91
CA VAL A 237 25.59 7.00 6.26
C VAL A 237 24.70 5.77 6.37
N GLN A 238 23.81 5.53 5.39
CA GLN A 238 22.93 4.35 5.40
C GLN A 238 23.69 3.02 5.36
N GLN A 239 24.82 2.95 4.65
CA GLN A 239 25.66 1.74 4.64
C GLN A 239 26.31 1.50 6.01
N LEU A 240 26.84 2.55 6.64
CA LEU A 240 27.48 2.48 7.95
C LEU A 240 26.46 2.17 9.06
N GLU A 241 25.29 2.82 9.02
CA GLU A 241 24.17 2.53 9.93
C GLU A 241 23.80 1.05 9.84
N ARG A 242 23.65 0.49 8.64
CA ARG A 242 23.34 -0.94 8.44
C ARG A 242 24.39 -1.85 9.08
N GLN A 243 25.69 -1.54 8.92
CA GLN A 243 26.76 -2.36 9.50
C GLN A 243 26.80 -2.28 11.03
N MET A 244 26.70 -1.07 11.59
CA MET A 244 26.70 -0.86 13.04
C MET A 244 25.47 -1.47 13.70
N ALA A 245 24.31 -1.35 13.05
CA ALA A 245 23.06 -1.98 13.46
C ALA A 245 23.18 -3.50 13.61
N GLN A 246 23.87 -4.17 12.69
CA GLN A 246 24.06 -5.63 12.74
C GLN A 246 24.89 -6.04 13.95
N MET A 247 25.99 -5.31 14.22
CA MET A 247 26.86 -5.59 15.36
C MET A 247 26.14 -5.32 16.68
N GLU A 248 25.47 -4.17 16.79
CA GLU A 248 24.71 -3.80 17.98
C GLU A 248 23.58 -4.82 18.23
N SER A 249 22.88 -5.27 17.18
CA SER A 249 21.87 -6.32 17.29
C SER A 249 22.45 -7.63 17.80
N LEU A 250 23.64 -8.04 17.32
CA LEU A 250 24.35 -9.21 17.84
C LEU A 250 24.65 -9.03 19.33
N MET A 251 25.30 -7.93 19.70
CA MET A 251 25.69 -7.62 21.07
C MET A 251 24.50 -7.65 22.02
N GLN A 252 23.38 -7.04 21.63
CA GLN A 252 22.15 -7.04 22.42
C GLN A 252 21.50 -8.42 22.53
N SER A 253 21.69 -9.27 21.52
CA SER A 253 21.12 -10.63 21.44
C SER A 253 21.97 -11.68 22.15
N LEU A 254 23.24 -11.40 22.41
CA LEU A 254 24.13 -12.24 23.21
C LEU A 254 23.77 -12.18 24.71
N SER A 255 24.10 -13.27 25.45
CA SER A 255 24.03 -13.27 26.91
C SER A 255 25.00 -12.24 27.51
N PRO A 256 24.81 -11.77 28.76
CA PRO A 256 25.73 -10.83 29.39
C PRO A 256 27.19 -11.31 29.38
N GLU A 257 27.42 -12.60 29.59
CA GLU A 257 28.74 -13.23 29.60
C GLU A 257 29.37 -13.25 28.19
N MET A 258 28.59 -13.65 27.18
CA MET A 258 29.06 -13.68 25.79
C MET A 258 29.31 -12.27 25.25
N ARG A 259 28.51 -11.29 25.66
CA ARG A 259 28.71 -9.89 25.31
C ARG A 259 30.04 -9.38 25.86
N GLN A 260 30.35 -9.68 27.12
CA GLN A 260 31.64 -9.32 27.71
C GLN A 260 32.80 -9.97 26.95
N GLN A 261 32.69 -11.27 26.65
CA GLN A 261 33.68 -12.00 25.84
C GLN A 261 33.90 -11.38 24.46
N MET A 262 32.83 -10.92 23.81
CA MET A 262 32.92 -10.23 22.52
C MET A 262 33.64 -8.87 22.65
N GLN A 263 33.35 -8.10 23.70
CA GLN A 263 34.05 -6.83 23.96
C GLN A 263 35.54 -7.05 24.19
N ASP A 264 35.91 -8.07 24.97
CA ASP A 264 37.31 -8.40 25.24
C ASP A 264 38.03 -8.94 24.00
N LEU A 265 37.35 -9.71 23.14
CA LEU A 265 37.86 -10.14 21.84
C LEU A 265 38.09 -8.94 20.90
N LEU A 266 37.14 -8.02 20.80
CA LEU A 266 37.28 -6.81 19.98
C LEU A 266 38.43 -5.93 20.49
N ALA A 267 38.52 -5.74 21.80
CA ALA A 267 39.59 -4.95 22.41
C ALA A 267 40.98 -5.56 22.18
N SER A 268 41.11 -6.88 22.29
CA SER A 268 42.39 -7.58 22.03
C SER A 268 42.77 -7.61 20.55
N THR A 269 41.79 -7.71 19.65
CA THR A 269 42.02 -7.72 18.20
C THR A 269 42.44 -6.36 17.66
N LEU A 270 41.83 -5.27 18.18
CA LEU A 270 42.05 -3.91 17.67
C LEU A 270 43.23 -3.18 18.31
N ASN A 271 43.70 -3.60 19.50
CA ASN A 271 44.88 -3.14 20.27
C ASN A 271 45.40 -1.69 20.05
N ASP A 272 44.48 -0.74 19.81
CA ASP A 272 44.79 0.63 19.42
C ASP A 272 43.72 1.56 20.03
N PRO A 273 44.07 2.30 21.11
CA PRO A 273 43.12 3.15 21.83
C PRO A 273 42.50 4.23 20.95
N GLU A 274 43.28 4.77 20.02
CA GLU A 274 42.84 5.86 19.15
C GLU A 274 41.77 5.37 18.15
N LEU A 275 41.94 4.17 17.63
CA LEU A 275 40.97 3.56 16.72
C LEU A 275 39.63 3.31 17.43
N GLN A 276 39.68 2.85 18.69
CA GLN A 276 38.50 2.63 19.51
C GLN A 276 37.73 3.94 19.76
N ASP A 277 38.45 5.03 20.10
CA ASP A 277 37.84 6.35 20.29
C ASP A 277 37.15 6.85 19.02
N GLN A 278 37.79 6.71 17.86
CA GLN A 278 37.20 7.12 16.58
C GLN A 278 35.96 6.30 16.22
N MET A 279 35.94 5.00 16.51
CA MET A 279 34.76 4.15 16.28
C MET A 279 33.61 4.47 17.24
N ALA A 280 33.91 4.78 18.50
CA ALA A 280 32.91 5.19 19.49
C ALA A 280 32.27 6.54 19.09
N GLU A 281 33.08 7.50 18.65
CA GLU A 281 32.59 8.78 18.11
C GLU A 281 31.70 8.58 16.87
N LEU A 282 32.11 7.70 15.95
CA LEU A 282 31.33 7.35 14.76
C LEU A 282 29.96 6.77 15.14
N ALA A 283 29.93 5.83 16.08
CA ALA A 283 28.69 5.21 16.56
C ALA A 283 27.72 6.27 17.12
N ALA A 284 28.23 7.19 17.94
CA ALA A 284 27.43 8.25 18.56
C ALA A 284 26.85 9.22 17.51
N HIS A 285 27.64 9.60 16.50
CA HIS A 285 27.16 10.45 15.41
C HIS A 285 26.07 9.77 14.57
N LEU A 286 26.23 8.48 14.26
CA LEU A 286 25.24 7.71 13.50
C LEU A 286 23.95 7.50 14.30
N GLU A 287 24.04 7.25 15.60
CA GLU A 287 22.86 7.15 16.46
C GLU A 287 22.06 8.46 16.49
N LEU A 288 22.73 9.61 16.54
CA LEU A 288 22.08 10.92 16.52
C LEU A 288 21.43 11.25 15.16
N LEU A 289 22.00 10.74 14.06
CA LEU A 289 21.47 10.90 12.70
C LEU A 289 20.35 9.90 12.37
N SER A 290 20.28 8.79 13.09
CA SER A 290 19.31 7.72 12.84
C SER A 290 17.90 8.15 13.24
N PRO A 291 16.88 7.89 12.39
CA PRO A 291 15.49 8.12 12.74
C PRO A 291 14.90 7.06 13.69
N ARG A 292 15.65 6.00 14.03
CA ARG A 292 15.20 4.90 14.90
C ARG A 292 15.75 5.07 16.33
N PRO A 293 15.00 4.68 17.38
CA PRO A 293 15.50 4.64 18.74
C PRO A 293 16.52 3.50 18.87
N GLY A 294 17.80 3.83 18.70
CA GLY A 294 18.93 2.91 18.70
C GLY A 294 19.32 2.40 17.30
N LEU A 295 20.55 1.89 17.19
CA LEU A 295 21.10 1.36 15.95
C LEU A 295 20.69 -0.10 15.71
N GLY A 296 20.55 -0.93 16.76
CA GLY A 296 20.28 -2.37 16.66
C GLY A 296 18.95 -2.82 17.27
N SER A 297 18.56 -4.06 16.96
CA SER A 297 17.38 -4.75 17.48
C SER A 297 17.80 -5.92 18.37
N ARG A 298 17.16 -6.08 19.54
CA ARG A 298 17.35 -7.26 20.39
C ARG A 298 16.53 -8.44 19.89
N TYR A 299 17.20 -9.54 19.55
CA TYR A 299 16.55 -10.80 19.17
C TYR A 299 16.55 -11.80 20.31
N ALA A 300 15.40 -12.42 20.55
CA ALA A 300 15.27 -13.51 21.50
C ALA A 300 15.39 -14.85 20.75
N PHE A 301 16.48 -15.58 21.01
CA PHE A 301 16.72 -16.90 20.46
C PHE A 301 16.15 -17.98 21.37
N TYR A 302 15.50 -18.99 20.77
CA TYR A 302 14.85 -20.09 21.49
C TYR A 302 15.27 -21.47 20.96
N GLY A 303 16.20 -21.50 19.99
CA GLY A 303 16.64 -22.73 19.37
C GLY A 303 17.70 -23.48 20.16
N SER A 304 18.16 -24.58 19.57
CA SER A 304 19.20 -25.44 20.14
C SER A 304 20.47 -25.52 19.28
N GLU A 305 20.40 -25.13 18.00
CA GLU A 305 21.55 -25.17 17.09
C GLU A 305 22.49 -23.99 17.36
N SER A 306 23.65 -24.26 17.96
CA SER A 306 24.70 -23.25 18.16
C SER A 306 25.33 -22.86 16.82
N LEU A 307 25.62 -21.58 16.64
CA LEU A 307 26.28 -21.06 15.45
C LEU A 307 27.66 -20.50 15.81
N PRO A 308 28.70 -20.75 15.00
CA PRO A 308 29.94 -19.99 15.12
C PRO A 308 29.71 -18.50 14.84
N LEU A 309 30.56 -17.64 15.40
CA LEU A 309 30.45 -16.18 15.31
C LEU A 309 30.14 -15.67 13.89
N GLN A 310 30.84 -16.15 12.86
CA GLN A 310 30.63 -15.72 11.47
C GLN A 310 29.22 -16.05 10.95
N GLU A 311 28.69 -17.22 11.29
CA GLU A 311 27.34 -17.63 10.91
C GLU A 311 26.27 -16.88 11.70
N ALA A 312 26.54 -16.59 12.98
CA ALA A 312 25.69 -15.75 13.81
C ALA A 312 25.55 -14.32 13.23
N MET A 313 26.63 -13.77 12.67
CA MET A 313 26.62 -12.46 12.03
C MET A 313 25.85 -12.47 10.71
N GLY A 314 26.04 -13.49 9.87
CA GLY A 314 25.23 -13.69 8.66
C GLY A 314 23.75 -13.95 8.98
N LEU A 315 23.44 -14.50 10.16
CA LEU A 315 22.07 -14.60 10.67
C LEU A 315 21.52 -13.22 11.06
N MET A 316 22.27 -12.37 11.75
CA MET A 316 21.86 -10.99 12.07
C MET A 316 21.54 -10.17 10.80
N GLU A 317 22.40 -10.25 9.78
CA GLU A 317 22.19 -9.57 8.49
C GLU A 317 20.87 -10.00 7.84
N ARG A 318 20.57 -11.30 7.86
CA ARG A 318 19.30 -11.83 7.32
C ARG A 318 18.09 -11.37 8.13
N LEU A 319 18.18 -11.36 9.46
CA LEU A 319 17.08 -10.93 10.33
C LEU A 319 16.77 -9.45 10.14
N GLN A 320 17.80 -8.61 10.11
CA GLN A 320 17.63 -7.18 9.85
C GLN A 320 17.08 -6.91 8.46
N GLY A 321 17.53 -7.64 7.44
CA GLY A 321 16.97 -7.55 6.08
C GLY A 321 15.47 -7.88 6.04
N ILE A 322 15.00 -8.82 6.86
CA ILE A 322 13.56 -9.10 7.00
C ILE A 322 12.84 -7.91 7.64
N GLU A 323 13.39 -7.30 8.71
CA GLU A 323 12.78 -6.15 9.38
C GLU A 323 12.72 -4.91 8.49
N ASP A 324 13.76 -4.66 7.71
CA ASP A 324 13.80 -3.55 6.74
C ASP A 324 12.76 -3.76 5.63
N LEU A 325 12.54 -5.00 5.18
CA LEU A 325 11.45 -5.33 4.27
C LEU A 325 10.08 -5.17 4.92
N GLU A 326 9.91 -5.60 6.18
CA GLU A 326 8.65 -5.39 6.90
C GLU A 326 8.31 -3.89 7.01
N ALA A 327 9.30 -3.05 7.30
CA ALA A 327 9.14 -1.60 7.34
C ALA A 327 8.81 -1.04 5.94
N ALA A 328 9.53 -1.45 4.91
CA ALA A 328 9.31 -0.99 3.54
C ALA A 328 7.92 -1.37 3.01
N LEU A 329 7.42 -2.57 3.30
CA LEU A 329 6.05 -2.98 2.95
C LEU A 329 4.98 -2.19 3.70
N ARG A 330 5.24 -1.78 4.96
CA ARG A 330 4.33 -0.89 5.69
C ARG A 330 4.27 0.50 5.07
N GLU A 331 5.42 1.03 4.64
CA GLU A 331 5.48 2.30 3.90
C GLU A 331 4.87 2.19 2.50
N GLY A 332 4.83 0.98 1.93
CA GLY A 332 4.12 0.66 0.68
C GLY A 332 2.63 1.02 0.72
N TYR A 333 1.97 0.92 1.88
CA TYR A 333 0.58 1.38 2.03
C TYR A 333 0.40 2.89 1.78
N GLN A 334 1.46 3.68 1.93
CA GLN A 334 1.47 5.13 1.67
C GLN A 334 1.91 5.45 0.22
N GLY A 335 2.08 4.44 -0.62
CA GLY A 335 2.52 4.57 -2.01
C GLY A 335 4.03 4.73 -2.18
N ARG A 336 4.84 4.38 -1.17
CA ARG A 336 6.30 4.34 -1.33
C ARG A 336 6.69 3.09 -2.14
N GLN A 337 7.57 3.28 -3.11
CA GLN A 337 8.13 2.18 -3.90
C GLN A 337 9.27 1.50 -3.15
N LEU A 338 9.36 0.17 -3.29
CA LEU A 338 10.50 -0.59 -2.84
C LEU A 338 11.74 -0.22 -3.65
N THR A 339 12.90 -0.14 -3.00
CA THR A 339 14.17 0.03 -3.71
C THR A 339 14.51 -1.24 -4.53
N PRO A 340 15.37 -1.15 -5.55
CA PRO A 340 15.80 -2.34 -6.32
C PRO A 340 16.40 -3.44 -5.43
N GLU A 341 17.13 -3.05 -4.38
CA GLU A 341 17.69 -3.96 -3.37
C GLU A 341 16.58 -4.68 -2.60
N GLN A 342 15.59 -3.94 -2.11
CA GLN A 342 14.44 -4.50 -1.37
C GLN A 342 13.59 -5.41 -2.25
N SER A 343 13.34 -5.02 -3.50
CA SER A 343 12.59 -5.83 -4.48
C SER A 343 13.31 -7.17 -4.76
N ALA A 344 14.64 -7.14 -4.89
CA ALA A 344 15.46 -8.35 -5.05
C ALA A 344 15.45 -9.25 -3.79
N GLN A 345 15.60 -8.68 -2.60
CA GLN A 345 15.53 -9.43 -1.34
C GLN A 345 14.13 -10.04 -1.12
N LEU A 346 13.07 -9.31 -1.44
CA LEU A 346 11.70 -9.80 -1.37
C LEU A 346 11.49 -11.00 -2.29
N GLN A 347 12.03 -10.96 -3.51
CA GLN A 347 11.98 -12.08 -4.45
C GLN A 347 12.74 -13.31 -3.90
N GLN A 348 13.92 -13.11 -3.32
CA GLN A 348 14.70 -14.21 -2.74
C GLN A 348 13.98 -14.86 -1.55
N LEU A 349 13.32 -14.07 -0.70
CA LEU A 349 12.66 -14.57 0.49
C LEU A 349 11.27 -15.15 0.22
N LEU A 350 10.45 -14.47 -0.58
CA LEU A 350 9.02 -14.81 -0.76
C LEU A 350 8.65 -15.27 -2.17
N GLY A 351 9.57 -15.19 -3.13
CA GLY A 351 9.36 -15.62 -4.52
C GLY A 351 8.95 -14.49 -5.47
N PRO A 352 8.87 -14.79 -6.78
CA PRO A 352 8.60 -13.80 -7.84
C PRO A 352 7.20 -13.19 -7.75
N ASP A 353 6.19 -13.95 -7.31
CA ASP A 353 4.82 -13.46 -7.18
C ASP A 353 4.70 -12.35 -6.13
N ALA A 354 5.43 -12.48 -5.01
CA ALA A 354 5.44 -11.46 -3.95
C ALA A 354 6.11 -10.17 -4.43
N ARG A 355 7.21 -10.29 -5.17
CA ARG A 355 7.87 -9.14 -5.81
C ARG A 355 6.92 -8.44 -6.77
N GLN A 356 6.33 -9.19 -7.71
CA GLN A 356 5.41 -8.63 -8.70
C GLN A 356 4.22 -7.92 -8.01
N ALA A 357 3.65 -8.52 -6.98
CA ALA A 357 2.55 -7.95 -6.24
C ALA A 357 2.95 -6.64 -5.53
N ALA A 358 4.10 -6.61 -4.86
CA ALA A 358 4.58 -5.41 -4.18
C ALA A 358 4.87 -4.26 -5.15
N ASP A 359 5.57 -4.55 -6.26
CA ASP A 359 5.86 -3.56 -7.31
C ASP A 359 4.56 -2.99 -7.89
N GLN A 360 3.56 -3.84 -8.21
CA GLN A 360 2.27 -3.39 -8.73
C GLN A 360 1.45 -2.57 -7.73
N MET A 361 1.47 -2.90 -6.42
CA MET A 361 0.78 -2.13 -5.39
C MET A 361 1.38 -0.75 -5.20
N SER A 362 2.70 -0.67 -5.07
CA SER A 362 3.40 0.60 -4.88
C SER A 362 3.22 1.56 -6.06
N GLU A 363 3.04 1.04 -7.28
CA GLU A 363 2.75 1.86 -8.46
C GLU A 363 1.28 2.28 -8.59
N LEU A 364 0.34 1.47 -8.09
CA LEU A 364 -1.09 1.69 -8.31
C LEU A 364 -1.54 3.09 -7.88
N ALA A 365 -1.20 3.51 -6.67
CA ALA A 365 -1.60 4.83 -6.15
C ALA A 365 -1.05 5.97 -7.03
N SER A 366 0.23 5.91 -7.40
CA SER A 366 0.87 6.90 -8.27
C SER A 366 0.25 6.93 -9.67
N GLN A 367 -0.10 5.77 -10.23
CA GLN A 367 -0.73 5.70 -11.55
C GLN A 367 -2.16 6.26 -11.54
N LEU A 368 -2.94 5.98 -10.51
CA LEU A 368 -4.29 6.54 -10.36
C LEU A 368 -4.25 8.07 -10.18
N GLU A 369 -3.25 8.58 -9.46
CA GLU A 369 -3.00 10.01 -9.29
C GLU A 369 -2.57 10.66 -10.60
N LYS A 370 -1.62 10.07 -11.34
CA LYS A 370 -1.20 10.55 -12.67
C LYS A 370 -2.34 10.58 -13.69
N LYS A 371 -3.24 9.60 -13.65
CA LYS A 371 -4.46 9.59 -14.49
C LYS A 371 -5.51 10.62 -14.04
N GLY A 372 -5.29 11.25 -12.88
CA GLY A 372 -6.18 12.23 -12.29
C GLY A 372 -7.50 11.63 -11.82
N TYR A 373 -7.52 10.35 -11.43
CA TYR A 373 -8.70 9.70 -10.85
C TYR A 373 -8.78 9.90 -9.34
N VAL A 374 -7.63 10.06 -8.69
CA VAL A 374 -7.50 10.27 -7.24
C VAL A 374 -6.53 11.42 -6.98
N GLN A 375 -6.61 11.98 -5.78
CA GLN A 375 -5.74 13.04 -5.29
C GLN A 375 -5.45 12.82 -3.81
N ARG A 376 -4.31 13.32 -3.32
CA ARG A 376 -4.02 13.34 -1.88
C ARG A 376 -4.89 14.39 -1.18
N GLY A 377 -5.76 13.94 -0.30
CA GLY A 377 -6.61 14.76 0.54
C GLY A 377 -6.11 14.88 1.99
N ARG A 378 -6.95 15.39 2.89
CA ARG A 378 -6.59 15.52 4.32
C ARG A 378 -6.64 14.21 5.08
N ARG A 379 -7.42 13.24 4.59
CA ARG A 379 -7.69 11.95 5.25
C ARG A 379 -7.06 10.75 4.54
N GLY A 380 -6.31 10.97 3.46
CA GLY A 380 -5.76 9.91 2.62
C GLY A 380 -6.02 10.18 1.14
N MET A 381 -6.15 9.12 0.34
CA MET A 381 -6.45 9.22 -1.09
C MET A 381 -7.94 9.45 -1.31
N GLU A 382 -8.29 10.57 -1.96
CA GLU A 382 -9.67 10.96 -2.26
C GLU A 382 -9.95 10.88 -3.78
N LEU A 383 -11.20 10.62 -4.16
CA LEU A 383 -11.60 10.57 -5.57
C LEU A 383 -11.71 11.98 -6.18
N THR A 384 -11.18 12.15 -7.39
CA THR A 384 -11.41 13.38 -8.16
C THR A 384 -12.74 13.31 -8.91
N PRO A 385 -13.31 14.45 -9.37
CA PRO A 385 -14.48 14.45 -10.25
C PRO A 385 -14.35 13.58 -11.51
N ARG A 386 -13.12 13.32 -11.98
CA ARG A 386 -12.87 12.39 -13.08
C ARG A 386 -12.97 10.94 -12.62
N GLY A 387 -12.43 10.61 -11.45
CA GLY A 387 -12.56 9.31 -10.80
C GLY A 387 -14.02 8.95 -10.53
N MET A 388 -14.81 9.85 -9.92
CA MET A 388 -16.25 9.60 -9.70
C MET A 388 -17.02 9.36 -11.00
N ARG A 389 -16.74 10.14 -12.06
CA ARG A 389 -17.37 9.93 -13.37
C ARG A 389 -17.07 8.54 -13.93
N ARG A 390 -15.83 8.05 -13.77
CA ARG A 390 -15.46 6.70 -14.20
C ARG A 390 -16.19 5.62 -13.41
N ILE A 391 -16.29 5.76 -12.09
CA ILE A 391 -17.05 4.85 -11.21
C ILE A 391 -18.52 4.80 -11.62
N GLY A 392 -19.14 5.96 -11.86
CA GLY A 392 -20.54 6.04 -12.31
C GLY A 392 -20.76 5.39 -13.69
N GLN A 393 -19.84 5.62 -14.64
CA GLN A 393 -19.89 4.95 -15.96
C GLN A 393 -19.76 3.43 -15.85
N LYS A 394 -18.92 2.94 -14.93
CA LYS A 394 -18.82 1.52 -14.62
C LYS A 394 -20.13 0.99 -14.03
N ALA A 395 -20.69 1.66 -13.01
CA ALA A 395 -21.97 1.27 -12.41
C ALA A 395 -23.07 1.15 -13.47
N LEU A 396 -23.15 2.14 -14.37
CA LEU A 396 -24.10 2.14 -15.49
C LEU A 396 -23.86 0.95 -16.44
N ARG A 397 -22.60 0.68 -16.81
CA ARG A 397 -22.24 -0.44 -17.69
C ARG A 397 -22.55 -1.80 -17.05
N ASP A 398 -22.28 -1.96 -15.76
CA ASP A 398 -22.54 -3.19 -15.01
C ASP A 398 -24.03 -3.52 -15.01
N LEU A 399 -24.88 -2.52 -14.72
CA LEU A 399 -26.34 -2.65 -14.75
C LEU A 399 -26.85 -2.98 -16.17
N TYR A 400 -26.41 -2.25 -17.20
CA TYR A 400 -26.79 -2.57 -18.59
C TYR A 400 -26.36 -3.97 -19.05
N THR A 401 -25.21 -4.46 -18.59
CA THR A 401 -24.71 -5.79 -18.95
C THR A 401 -25.58 -6.88 -18.33
N ARG A 402 -26.03 -6.70 -17.08
CA ARG A 402 -26.99 -7.60 -16.42
C ARG A 402 -28.32 -7.60 -17.15
N LEU A 403 -28.84 -6.41 -17.47
CA LEU A 403 -30.07 -6.23 -18.24
C LEU A 403 -30.05 -6.95 -19.60
N LYS A 404 -28.89 -7.13 -20.24
CA LYS A 404 -28.76 -7.89 -21.49
C LYS A 404 -28.73 -9.41 -21.29
N ARG A 405 -28.22 -9.90 -20.15
CA ARG A 405 -28.12 -11.35 -19.85
C ARG A 405 -29.46 -11.96 -19.46
N ASP A 406 -30.30 -11.22 -18.74
CA ASP A 406 -31.59 -11.71 -18.24
C ASP A 406 -32.73 -11.66 -19.27
N ARG A 407 -32.43 -11.35 -20.55
CA ARG A 407 -33.41 -11.21 -21.65
C ARG A 407 -33.48 -12.41 -22.61
N PHE A 408 -33.32 -13.63 -22.10
CA PHE A 408 -33.74 -14.84 -22.82
C PHE A 408 -35.25 -15.07 -22.61
N GLY A 409 -36.08 -14.43 -23.46
CA GLY A 409 -37.54 -14.64 -23.51
C GLY A 409 -38.35 -13.35 -23.64
N ASP A 410 -38.99 -13.17 -24.80
CA ASP A 410 -40.03 -12.19 -25.17
C ASP A 410 -39.87 -10.71 -24.75
N HIS A 411 -39.08 -9.97 -25.54
CA HIS A 411 -39.48 -8.77 -26.29
C HIS A 411 -38.19 -8.09 -26.82
N PRO A 412 -38.02 -7.92 -28.14
CA PRO A 412 -36.80 -7.33 -28.69
C PRO A 412 -36.80 -5.81 -28.48
N ILE A 413 -36.13 -5.34 -27.42
CA ILE A 413 -35.62 -3.96 -27.41
C ILE A 413 -34.20 -4.02 -27.96
N THR A 414 -34.09 -3.80 -29.27
CA THR A 414 -32.82 -3.58 -29.95
C THR A 414 -32.18 -2.30 -29.39
N VAL A 415 -31.31 -2.44 -28.38
CA VAL A 415 -30.40 -1.38 -27.96
C VAL A 415 -29.27 -1.30 -28.99
N ARG A 416 -29.59 -0.83 -30.21
CA ARG A 416 -28.65 -0.12 -31.08
C ARG A 416 -28.68 1.34 -30.63
N GLY A 417 -27.50 1.93 -30.43
CA GLY A 417 -27.24 3.26 -29.85
C GLY A 417 -28.47 4.12 -29.61
N LEU A 418 -28.87 4.26 -28.34
CA LEU A 418 -29.83 5.28 -27.90
C LEU A 418 -29.19 6.66 -28.07
N GLY A 419 -29.22 7.19 -29.29
CA GLY A 419 -29.27 8.62 -29.52
C GLY A 419 -30.72 9.08 -29.41
N SER A 420 -30.92 10.36 -29.10
CA SER A 420 -32.18 11.07 -29.34
C SER A 420 -32.82 10.60 -30.65
N GLU A 421 -34.15 10.51 -30.72
CA GLU A 421 -34.82 10.47 -32.02
C GLU A 421 -34.21 11.59 -32.87
N ARG A 422 -33.69 11.22 -34.05
CA ARG A 422 -33.04 12.15 -34.96
C ARG A 422 -34.15 13.06 -35.46
N SER A 423 -34.10 14.34 -35.10
CA SER A 423 -34.75 15.33 -35.95
C SER A 423 -33.93 15.47 -37.22
N ASP A 424 -34.61 15.66 -38.36
CA ASP A 424 -33.95 15.86 -39.66
C ASP A 424 -33.30 17.26 -39.76
N GLU A 425 -33.49 18.13 -38.76
CA GLU A 425 -32.81 19.42 -38.69
C GLU A 425 -31.38 19.27 -38.14
N THR A 426 -30.42 19.91 -38.79
CA THR A 426 -29.04 20.01 -38.32
C THR A 426 -28.72 21.44 -37.89
N LYS A 427 -27.70 21.59 -37.04
CA LYS A 427 -27.09 22.88 -36.75
C LYS A 427 -25.57 22.77 -36.65
N VAL A 428 -24.88 23.91 -36.78
CA VAL A 428 -23.46 24.01 -36.49
C VAL A 428 -23.21 23.69 -35.02
N TYR A 429 -22.18 22.91 -34.75
CA TYR A 429 -21.78 22.52 -33.41
C TYR A 429 -21.36 23.73 -32.58
N GLU A 430 -22.00 23.90 -31.42
CA GLU A 430 -21.60 24.85 -30.41
C GLU A 430 -21.10 24.11 -29.18
N PHE A 431 -20.16 24.73 -28.45
CA PHE A 431 -19.62 24.13 -27.24
C PHE A 431 -20.74 23.87 -26.21
N GLY A 432 -20.95 22.60 -25.88
CA GLY A 432 -22.02 22.13 -24.99
C GLY A 432 -23.10 21.28 -25.67
N ASP A 433 -23.10 21.19 -27.00
CA ASP A 433 -23.99 20.27 -27.72
C ASP A 433 -23.59 18.80 -27.56
N ALA A 434 -24.58 17.90 -27.60
CA ALA A 434 -24.32 16.47 -27.67
C ALA A 434 -23.59 16.15 -28.98
N PHE A 435 -22.50 15.38 -28.90
CA PHE A 435 -21.63 15.07 -30.05
C PHE A 435 -22.24 14.00 -30.97
N ASN A 436 -23.42 14.28 -31.50
CA ASN A 436 -24.15 13.46 -32.47
C ASN A 436 -23.89 14.01 -33.87
N LEU A 437 -22.67 13.79 -34.35
CA LEU A 437 -22.14 14.38 -35.57
C LEU A 437 -22.91 13.90 -36.82
N GLN A 438 -23.38 14.84 -37.62
CA GLN A 438 -23.87 14.61 -38.97
C GLN A 438 -22.64 14.55 -39.88
N VAL A 439 -22.18 13.32 -40.13
CA VAL A 439 -20.87 13.06 -40.76
C VAL A 439 -20.81 13.60 -42.19
N GLU A 440 -21.89 13.48 -42.96
CA GLU A 440 -21.95 13.91 -44.35
C GLU A 440 -21.76 15.42 -44.48
N GLN A 441 -22.53 16.19 -43.72
CA GLN A 441 -22.53 17.63 -43.69
C GLN A 441 -21.25 18.16 -43.04
N THR A 442 -20.72 17.48 -42.02
CA THR A 442 -19.41 17.81 -41.44
C THR A 442 -18.28 17.68 -42.47
N LEU A 443 -18.29 16.59 -43.23
CA LEU A 443 -17.32 16.38 -44.31
C LEU A 443 -17.54 17.40 -45.44
N MET A 444 -18.78 17.71 -45.79
CA MET A 444 -19.12 18.73 -46.78
C MET A 444 -18.67 20.13 -46.35
N ASN A 445 -18.82 20.49 -45.08
CA ASN A 445 -18.35 21.76 -44.53
C ASN A 445 -16.81 21.84 -44.60
N ALA A 446 -16.10 20.79 -44.19
CA ALA A 446 -14.64 20.71 -44.30
C ALA A 446 -14.16 20.77 -45.75
N LEU A 447 -14.84 20.08 -46.68
CA LEU A 447 -14.55 20.11 -48.12
C LEU A 447 -14.85 21.47 -48.75
N ARG A 448 -15.90 22.18 -48.31
CA ARG A 448 -16.20 23.55 -48.75
C ARG A 448 -15.14 24.53 -48.26
N ARG A 449 -14.60 24.33 -47.06
CA ARG A 449 -13.57 25.22 -46.48
C ARG A 449 -12.21 25.05 -47.18
N ASP A 450 -11.70 23.83 -47.27
CA ASP A 450 -10.31 23.57 -47.70
C ASP A 450 -10.19 23.03 -49.13
N GLY A 451 -11.32 22.81 -49.81
CA GLY A 451 -11.38 22.15 -51.12
C GLY A 451 -11.08 20.64 -51.04
N PRO A 452 -11.09 19.93 -52.18
CA PRO A 452 -10.89 18.48 -52.22
C PRO A 452 -9.41 18.08 -52.07
N ARG A 453 -8.78 18.44 -50.93
CA ARG A 453 -7.44 17.98 -50.56
C ARG A 453 -7.52 16.71 -49.72
N ARG A 454 -6.53 15.82 -49.89
CA ARG A 454 -6.35 14.61 -49.07
C ARG A 454 -5.05 14.72 -48.27
N PRO A 455 -5.05 14.46 -46.94
CA PRO A 455 -6.21 14.11 -46.11
C PRO A 455 -7.12 15.33 -45.85
N ILE A 456 -8.43 15.09 -45.70
CA ILE A 456 -9.40 16.11 -45.29
C ILE A 456 -9.10 16.48 -43.84
N GLN A 457 -8.77 17.75 -43.58
CA GLN A 457 -8.56 18.24 -42.21
C GLN A 457 -9.88 18.77 -41.64
N LEU A 458 -10.35 18.14 -40.57
CA LEU A 458 -11.53 18.60 -39.84
C LEU A 458 -11.12 19.62 -38.76
N LYS A 459 -11.85 20.73 -38.68
CA LYS A 459 -11.82 21.66 -37.54
C LYS A 459 -13.19 21.65 -36.86
N THR A 460 -13.24 22.16 -35.64
CA THR A 460 -14.47 22.28 -34.84
C THR A 460 -15.58 23.02 -35.57
N ASP A 461 -15.23 24.02 -36.37
CA ASP A 461 -16.20 24.85 -37.11
C ASP A 461 -16.85 24.10 -38.27
N ASP A 462 -16.28 22.96 -38.69
CA ASP A 462 -16.89 22.12 -39.72
C ASP A 462 -17.98 21.22 -39.14
N PHE A 463 -18.01 21.03 -37.81
CA PHE A 463 -18.86 20.04 -37.18
C PHE A 463 -20.32 20.47 -37.25
N GLU A 464 -21.12 19.61 -37.86
CA GLU A 464 -22.57 19.72 -37.91
C GLU A 464 -23.16 18.63 -37.01
N VAL A 465 -24.14 18.98 -36.18
CA VAL A 465 -24.81 18.04 -35.26
C VAL A 465 -26.31 18.06 -35.52
N TYR A 466 -26.97 16.91 -35.31
CA TYR A 466 -28.43 16.84 -35.36
C TYR A 466 -29.04 17.67 -34.22
N ARG A 467 -30.03 18.50 -34.54
CA ARG A 467 -30.83 19.22 -33.57
C ARG A 467 -31.67 18.18 -32.82
N SER A 468 -31.63 18.20 -31.49
CA SER A 468 -32.52 17.36 -30.69
C SER A 468 -33.79 18.18 -30.44
N GLU A 469 -34.94 17.76 -30.96
CA GLU A 469 -36.22 18.34 -30.54
C GLU A 469 -36.34 18.25 -29.01
N PHE A 470 -37.02 19.24 -28.42
CA PHE A 470 -37.12 19.43 -26.98
C PHE A 470 -37.65 18.17 -26.29
N SER A 471 -36.76 17.29 -25.81
CA SER A 471 -37.10 16.33 -24.77
C SER A 471 -37.62 17.14 -23.58
N ALA A 472 -38.86 16.90 -23.16
CA ALA A 472 -39.42 17.49 -21.94
C ALA A 472 -38.40 17.33 -20.80
N GLN A 473 -37.87 18.46 -20.31
CA GLN A 473 -36.94 18.47 -19.18
C GLN A 473 -37.59 17.72 -18.01
N SER A 474 -36.81 16.95 -17.26
CA SER A 474 -37.31 16.30 -16.05
C SER A 474 -36.52 16.78 -14.84
N ALA A 475 -37.24 17.06 -13.76
CA ALA A 475 -36.67 17.31 -12.45
C ALA A 475 -36.93 16.09 -11.57
N THR A 476 -35.87 15.40 -11.20
CA THR A 476 -35.92 14.13 -10.46
C THR A 476 -35.23 14.30 -9.11
N VAL A 477 -35.92 13.91 -8.04
CA VAL A 477 -35.30 13.70 -6.73
C VAL A 477 -35.21 12.20 -6.47
N LEU A 478 -34.00 11.69 -6.22
CA LEU A 478 -33.78 10.31 -5.78
C LEU A 478 -33.61 10.31 -4.26
N MET A 479 -34.58 9.76 -3.55
CA MET A 479 -34.55 9.56 -2.11
C MET A 479 -34.02 8.16 -1.80
N ILE A 480 -32.95 8.09 -1.00
CA ILE A 480 -32.29 6.85 -0.57
C ILE A 480 -32.46 6.71 0.94
N ASP A 481 -33.09 5.63 1.35
CA ASP A 481 -33.21 5.25 2.75
C ASP A 481 -31.83 4.85 3.31
N MET A 482 -31.50 5.43 4.46
CA MET A 482 -30.26 5.22 5.21
C MET A 482 -30.53 4.57 6.57
N SER A 483 -31.75 4.10 6.82
CA SER A 483 -32.12 3.42 8.05
C SER A 483 -31.26 2.17 8.28
N ARG A 484 -31.15 1.77 9.53
CA ARG A 484 -30.28 0.66 9.96
C ARG A 484 -30.56 -0.67 9.25
N SER A 485 -31.80 -0.92 8.79
CA SER A 485 -32.17 -2.15 8.07
C SER A 485 -31.53 -2.26 6.68
N MET A 486 -31.40 -1.12 5.97
CA MET A 486 -30.84 -1.06 4.63
C MET A 486 -29.44 -1.68 4.49
N PRO A 487 -28.42 -1.31 5.30
CA PRO A 487 -27.09 -1.93 5.23
C PRO A 487 -27.08 -3.37 5.74
N LEU A 488 -27.84 -3.70 6.79
CA LEU A 488 -27.91 -5.05 7.37
C LEU A 488 -28.38 -6.10 6.35
N ARG A 489 -29.25 -5.70 5.42
CA ARG A 489 -29.78 -6.55 4.34
C ARG A 489 -29.05 -6.37 3.01
N GLY A 490 -28.00 -5.54 2.95
CA GLY A 490 -27.22 -5.26 1.76
C GLY A 490 -27.89 -4.34 0.72
N TYR A 491 -29.06 -3.79 1.05
CA TYR A 491 -29.89 -2.95 0.18
C TYR A 491 -29.31 -1.55 -0.07
N PHE A 492 -28.63 -1.00 0.94
CA PHE A 492 -27.95 0.28 0.85
C PHE A 492 -26.96 0.34 -0.33
N TYR A 493 -26.18 -0.73 -0.53
CA TYR A 493 -25.16 -0.80 -1.57
C TYR A 493 -25.77 -0.82 -2.98
N ALA A 494 -26.89 -1.54 -3.15
CA ALA A 494 -27.65 -1.52 -4.39
C ALA A 494 -28.16 -0.11 -4.69
N ALA A 495 -28.79 0.55 -3.70
CA ALA A 495 -29.30 1.91 -3.85
C ALA A 495 -28.19 2.93 -4.20
N LYS A 496 -27.02 2.83 -3.56
CA LYS A 496 -25.84 3.64 -3.86
C LYS A 496 -25.36 3.44 -5.31
N LYS A 497 -25.28 2.18 -5.78
CA LYS A 497 -24.90 1.85 -7.16
C LYS A 497 -25.91 2.44 -8.17
N VAL A 498 -27.21 2.38 -7.87
CA VAL A 498 -28.26 3.01 -8.68
C VAL A 498 -28.09 4.52 -8.75
N ALA A 499 -27.85 5.17 -7.61
CA ALA A 499 -27.67 6.62 -7.56
C ALA A 499 -26.49 7.09 -8.41
N LEU A 500 -25.35 6.39 -8.32
CA LEU A 500 -24.17 6.66 -9.12
C LEU A 500 -24.41 6.41 -10.62
N ALA A 501 -25.11 5.33 -10.97
CA ALA A 501 -25.45 5.02 -12.35
C ALA A 501 -26.44 6.04 -12.94
N LEU A 502 -27.43 6.47 -12.17
CA LEU A 502 -28.43 7.46 -12.61
C LEU A 502 -27.80 8.85 -12.78
N ASP A 503 -26.95 9.29 -11.84
CA ASP A 503 -26.19 10.55 -11.99
C ASP A 503 -25.30 10.50 -13.23
N ALA A 504 -24.60 9.39 -13.47
CA ALA A 504 -23.78 9.21 -14.67
C ALA A 504 -24.62 9.19 -15.96
N LEU A 505 -25.77 8.51 -15.97
CA LEU A 505 -26.69 8.47 -17.11
C LEU A 505 -27.22 9.86 -17.44
N ILE A 506 -27.71 10.59 -16.45
CA ILE A 506 -28.28 11.93 -16.64
C ILE A 506 -27.21 12.90 -17.15
N ARG A 507 -26.03 12.94 -16.51
CA ARG A 507 -24.94 13.83 -16.96
C ARG A 507 -24.44 13.53 -18.37
N SER A 508 -24.49 12.27 -18.79
CA SER A 508 -23.95 11.86 -20.09
C SER A 508 -24.97 11.91 -21.23
N GLN A 509 -26.22 11.50 -20.98
CA GLN A 509 -27.24 11.34 -22.02
C GLN A 509 -28.37 12.38 -21.93
N PHE A 510 -28.63 12.93 -20.74
CA PHE A 510 -29.72 13.88 -20.50
C PHE A 510 -29.24 15.12 -19.72
N PRO A 511 -28.23 15.86 -20.20
CA PRO A 511 -27.55 16.90 -19.42
C PRO A 511 -28.44 18.10 -19.03
N ARG A 512 -29.61 18.24 -19.67
CA ARG A 512 -30.61 19.27 -19.34
C ARG A 512 -31.56 18.87 -18.21
N ASP A 513 -31.50 17.61 -17.75
CA ASP A 513 -32.31 17.14 -16.64
C ASP A 513 -31.67 17.49 -15.30
N PHE A 514 -32.54 17.70 -14.30
CA PHE A 514 -32.13 17.94 -12.94
C PHE A 514 -32.22 16.65 -12.12
N LEU A 515 -31.13 16.32 -11.42
CA LEU A 515 -31.10 15.25 -10.42
C LEU A 515 -30.62 15.82 -9.08
N GLN A 516 -31.41 15.60 -8.03
CA GLN A 516 -30.98 15.79 -6.64
C GLN A 516 -31.11 14.48 -5.88
N VAL A 517 -30.06 14.06 -5.18
CA VAL A 517 -30.11 12.89 -4.29
C VAL A 517 -30.35 13.37 -2.86
N ILE A 518 -31.27 12.72 -2.15
CA ILE A 518 -31.57 12.96 -0.74
C ILE A 518 -31.36 11.65 0.00
N ALA A 519 -30.50 11.66 1.01
CA ALA A 519 -30.33 10.57 1.94
C ALA A 519 -31.22 10.84 3.16
N PHE A 520 -32.00 9.86 3.60
CA PHE A 520 -32.91 10.05 4.74
C PHE A 520 -32.84 8.91 5.76
N SER A 521 -32.86 9.29 7.05
CA SER A 521 -32.95 8.43 8.23
C SER A 521 -33.98 9.03 9.20
N ASP A 522 -33.64 9.29 10.47
CA ASP A 522 -34.34 10.27 11.33
C ASP A 522 -34.50 11.65 10.68
N TYR A 523 -33.45 12.17 10.03
CA TYR A 523 -33.48 13.40 9.24
C TYR A 523 -33.14 13.12 7.77
N ALA A 524 -33.70 13.94 6.88
CA ALA A 524 -33.33 13.94 5.48
C ALA A 524 -32.28 15.02 5.20
N ARG A 525 -31.32 14.72 4.31
CA ARG A 525 -30.27 15.65 3.89
C ARG A 525 -29.97 15.53 2.40
N PRO A 526 -29.70 16.65 1.70
CA PRO A 526 -29.24 16.57 0.32
C PRO A 526 -27.83 15.99 0.26
N VAL A 527 -27.59 15.10 -0.69
CA VAL A 527 -26.26 14.55 -0.99
C VAL A 527 -25.73 15.24 -2.24
N ARG A 528 -24.54 15.82 -2.14
CA ARG A 528 -23.89 16.42 -3.30
C ARG A 528 -23.35 15.33 -4.22
N PRO A 529 -23.28 15.53 -5.54
CA PRO A 529 -22.81 14.51 -6.47
C PRO A 529 -21.43 13.93 -6.12
N HIS A 530 -20.50 14.76 -5.64
CA HIS A 530 -19.17 14.30 -5.23
C HIS A 530 -19.18 13.42 -3.98
N GLN A 531 -20.20 13.55 -3.13
CA GLN A 531 -20.34 12.78 -1.90
C GLN A 531 -21.06 11.44 -2.12
N LEU A 532 -21.62 11.18 -3.32
CA LEU A 532 -22.37 9.95 -3.59
C LEU A 532 -21.47 8.71 -3.52
N ALA A 533 -20.25 8.81 -4.05
CA ALA A 533 -19.27 7.72 -3.99
C ALA A 533 -18.82 7.46 -2.55
N GLU A 534 -18.72 8.50 -1.73
CA GLU A 534 -18.29 8.43 -0.33
C GLU A 534 -19.47 8.23 0.64
N LEU A 535 -20.69 8.05 0.12
CA LEU A 535 -21.85 7.89 0.98
C LEU A 535 -21.70 6.61 1.81
N THR A 536 -21.67 6.79 3.12
CA THR A 536 -21.63 5.76 4.17
C THR A 536 -22.86 5.84 5.05
N TYR A 537 -23.17 4.75 5.74
CA TYR A 537 -24.25 4.67 6.72
C TYR A 537 -23.69 4.79 8.14
N ASN A 538 -24.55 5.18 9.09
CA ASN A 538 -24.19 5.26 10.50
C ASN A 538 -25.11 4.32 11.29
N GLU A 539 -24.55 3.31 11.95
CA GLU A 539 -25.29 2.30 12.72
C GLU A 539 -26.05 2.86 13.92
N SER A 540 -25.62 4.02 14.42
CA SER A 540 -26.22 4.66 15.58
C SER A 540 -27.43 5.53 15.25
N ILE A 541 -27.74 5.73 13.96
CA ILE A 541 -28.86 6.56 13.51
C ILE A 541 -30.03 5.66 13.12
N TYR A 542 -31.18 5.91 13.73
CA TYR A 542 -32.41 5.13 13.55
C TYR A 542 -33.49 5.96 12.86
N GLY A 543 -34.43 5.29 12.21
CA GLY A 543 -35.62 5.93 11.66
C GLY A 543 -35.64 6.03 10.14
N THR A 544 -36.86 6.11 9.63
CA THR A 544 -37.20 6.17 8.21
C THR A 544 -38.15 7.36 8.02
N ASN A 545 -37.61 8.57 7.92
CA ASN A 545 -38.38 9.82 7.86
C ASN A 545 -38.70 10.21 6.42
N ILE A 546 -39.62 9.44 5.81
CA ILE A 546 -40.11 9.68 4.44
C ILE A 546 -40.72 11.08 4.33
N GLN A 547 -41.43 11.54 5.37
CA GLN A 547 -42.03 12.87 5.42
C GLN A 547 -40.97 13.97 5.21
N HIS A 548 -39.89 13.99 6.00
CA HIS A 548 -38.86 15.02 5.88
C HIS A 548 -38.16 14.96 4.51
N GLY A 549 -37.93 13.75 4.00
CA GLY A 549 -37.38 13.57 2.66
C GLY A 549 -38.28 14.17 1.56
N LEU A 550 -39.59 13.96 1.65
CA LEU A 550 -40.57 14.54 0.72
C LEU A 550 -40.69 16.07 0.85
N MET A 551 -40.60 16.60 2.08
CA MET A 551 -40.56 18.06 2.31
C MET A 551 -39.38 18.70 1.58
N LEU A 552 -38.18 18.13 1.73
CA LEU A 552 -37.00 18.59 1.01
C LEU A 552 -37.13 18.38 -0.50
N ALA A 553 -37.66 17.23 -0.93
CA ALA A 553 -37.87 16.94 -2.35
C ALA A 553 -38.75 18.00 -3.03
N ARG A 554 -39.87 18.36 -2.41
CA ARG A 554 -40.74 19.46 -2.87
C ARG A 554 -39.98 20.79 -2.94
N GLN A 555 -39.18 21.12 -1.92
CA GLN A 555 -38.40 22.35 -1.91
C GLN A 555 -37.43 22.43 -3.10
N PHE A 556 -36.78 21.33 -3.48
CA PHE A 556 -35.92 21.29 -4.67
C PHE A 556 -36.72 21.32 -5.97
N LEU A 557 -37.75 20.48 -6.10
CA LEU A 557 -38.53 20.34 -7.33
C LEU A 557 -39.35 21.59 -7.67
N ASN A 558 -39.81 22.36 -6.68
CA ASN A 558 -40.56 23.60 -6.91
C ASN A 558 -39.71 24.77 -7.43
N ARG A 559 -38.38 24.66 -7.41
CA ARG A 559 -37.50 25.62 -8.09
C ARG A 559 -37.57 25.49 -9.62
N HIS A 560 -38.04 24.34 -10.12
CA HIS A 560 -38.18 24.05 -11.53
C HIS A 560 -39.63 24.30 -11.98
N LYS A 561 -39.82 25.32 -12.83
CA LYS A 561 -41.15 25.71 -13.33
C LYS A 561 -41.62 24.88 -14.53
N THR A 562 -40.67 24.35 -15.31
CA THR A 562 -40.92 23.58 -16.53
C THR A 562 -40.43 22.15 -16.37
N GLY A 563 -41.17 21.21 -16.95
CA GLY A 563 -40.78 19.81 -17.01
C GLY A 563 -41.48 18.88 -16.02
N ASN A 564 -41.28 17.58 -16.23
CA ASN A 564 -41.88 16.54 -15.41
C ASN A 564 -41.16 16.43 -14.07
N LYS A 565 -41.88 16.69 -12.97
CA LYS A 565 -41.36 16.57 -11.60
C LYS A 565 -41.61 15.17 -11.04
N GLN A 566 -40.58 14.56 -10.47
CA GLN A 566 -40.72 13.25 -9.86
C GLN A 566 -39.82 13.04 -8.65
N VAL A 567 -40.29 12.18 -7.76
CA VAL A 567 -39.52 11.61 -6.65
C VAL A 567 -39.43 10.11 -6.87
N ILE A 568 -38.23 9.56 -6.77
CA ILE A 568 -37.96 8.12 -6.73
C ILE A 568 -37.55 7.80 -5.30
N ILE A 569 -38.32 6.99 -4.59
CA ILE A 569 -38.00 6.55 -3.23
C ILE A 569 -37.48 5.13 -3.29
N VAL A 570 -36.29 4.88 -2.73
CA VAL A 570 -35.73 3.54 -2.52
C VAL A 570 -35.68 3.29 -1.01
N THR A 571 -36.42 2.30 -0.52
CA THR A 571 -36.56 2.00 0.91
C THR A 571 -36.90 0.52 1.14
N ASP A 572 -36.55 0.00 2.31
CA ASP A 572 -36.93 -1.33 2.78
C ASP A 572 -37.88 -1.28 4.00
N GLY A 573 -38.28 -0.08 4.44
CA GLY A 573 -39.01 0.12 5.67
C GLY A 573 -40.18 1.10 5.54
N GLU A 574 -41.16 0.92 6.42
CA GLU A 574 -42.26 1.87 6.58
C GLU A 574 -41.80 3.13 7.34
N PRO A 575 -42.54 4.25 7.28
CA PRO A 575 -42.11 5.45 7.98
C PRO A 575 -42.16 5.25 9.50
N THR A 576 -41.00 5.31 10.14
CA THR A 576 -40.80 5.14 11.61
C THR A 576 -40.43 6.46 12.31
N ALA A 577 -40.19 7.52 11.54
CA ALA A 577 -39.86 8.84 12.04
C ALA A 577 -40.62 9.95 11.30
N HIS A 578 -40.86 11.06 11.98
CA HIS A 578 -41.47 12.26 11.40
C HIS A 578 -40.93 13.52 12.08
N MET A 579 -41.18 14.68 11.48
CA MET A 579 -40.79 16.00 12.01
C MET A 579 -41.89 16.61 12.88
N GLU A 580 -41.51 17.06 14.07
CA GLU A 580 -42.25 17.98 14.92
C GLU A 580 -41.52 19.31 15.00
N GLY A 581 -42.00 20.30 14.25
CA GLY A 581 -41.27 21.55 14.07
C GLY A 581 -39.90 21.30 13.42
N GLN A 582 -38.83 21.52 14.16
CA GLN A 582 -37.45 21.29 13.72
C GLN A 582 -36.83 19.99 14.25
N GLN A 583 -37.56 19.23 15.08
CA GLN A 583 -37.05 18.01 15.70
C GLN A 583 -37.64 16.76 15.05
N ALA A 584 -36.81 15.76 14.79
CA ALA A 584 -37.26 14.45 14.37
C ALA A 584 -37.70 13.63 15.59
N VAL A 585 -38.89 13.07 15.53
CA VAL A 585 -39.43 12.09 16.48
C VAL A 585 -39.34 10.72 15.84
N PHE A 586 -38.66 9.80 16.51
CA PHE A 586 -38.54 8.40 16.11
C PHE A 586 -39.22 7.51 17.14
N PHE A 587 -40.00 6.53 16.67
CA PHE A 587 -40.63 5.53 17.53
C PHE A 587 -40.80 4.21 16.77
N TYR A 588 -40.57 3.08 17.46
CA TYR A 588 -40.77 1.76 16.89
C TYR A 588 -41.52 0.86 17.89
N PRO A 589 -42.66 0.24 17.50
CA PRO A 589 -43.34 0.34 16.19
C PRO A 589 -43.82 1.77 15.86
N PRO A 590 -44.04 2.13 14.58
CA PRO A 590 -44.36 3.52 14.25
C PRO A 590 -45.68 4.02 14.86
N LEU A 591 -45.68 5.29 15.29
CA LEU A 591 -46.90 5.97 15.75
C LEU A 591 -47.90 6.20 14.59
N PRO A 592 -49.22 6.13 14.83
CA PRO A 592 -50.23 6.49 13.82
C PRO A 592 -50.02 7.89 13.22
N GLU A 593 -49.56 8.82 14.05
CA GLU A 593 -49.23 10.19 13.64
C GLU A 593 -48.10 10.25 12.60
N THR A 594 -47.10 9.37 12.69
CA THR A 594 -45.99 9.26 11.72
C THR A 594 -46.52 8.95 10.32
N PHE A 595 -47.44 7.99 10.21
CA PHE A 595 -48.10 7.66 8.95
C PHE A 595 -48.95 8.84 8.45
N HIS A 596 -49.73 9.46 9.34
CA HIS A 596 -50.59 10.58 8.98
C HIS A 596 -49.80 11.77 8.43
N LYS A 597 -48.75 12.21 9.13
CA LYS A 597 -47.87 13.31 8.69
C LYS A 597 -47.18 12.98 7.36
N THR A 598 -46.74 11.74 7.17
CA THR A 598 -46.15 11.30 5.90
C THR A 598 -47.15 11.36 4.75
N LEU A 599 -48.38 10.86 4.94
CA LEU A 599 -49.43 10.90 3.93
C LEU A 599 -49.91 12.34 3.61
N LEU A 600 -49.95 13.23 4.61
CA LEU A 600 -50.20 14.65 4.38
C LEU A 600 -49.14 15.25 3.45
N GLU A 601 -47.87 14.88 3.62
CA GLU A 601 -46.80 15.36 2.76
C GLU A 601 -46.90 14.77 1.33
N VAL A 602 -47.27 13.50 1.21
CA VAL A 602 -47.60 12.86 -0.07
C VAL A 602 -48.72 13.62 -0.78
N GLN A 603 -49.80 13.97 -0.07
CA GLN A 603 -50.91 14.74 -0.63
C GLN A 603 -50.44 16.10 -1.16
N ARG A 604 -49.53 16.78 -0.45
CA ARG A 604 -48.95 18.05 -0.90
C ARG A 604 -48.11 17.87 -2.16
N CYS A 605 -47.28 16.82 -2.25
CA CYS A 605 -46.57 16.47 -3.49
C CYS A 605 -47.55 16.27 -4.67
N THR A 606 -48.65 15.56 -4.45
CA THR A 606 -49.68 15.32 -5.48
C THR A 606 -50.30 16.62 -5.97
N ARG A 607 -50.66 17.53 -5.05
CA ARG A 607 -51.23 18.85 -5.40
C ARG A 607 -50.27 19.72 -6.20
N GLU A 608 -48.97 19.50 -6.07
CA GLU A 608 -47.92 20.21 -6.80
C GLU A 608 -47.46 19.47 -8.07
N HIS A 609 -48.22 18.46 -8.51
CA HIS A 609 -47.94 17.63 -9.68
C HIS A 609 -46.58 16.92 -9.64
N ILE A 610 -46.15 16.53 -8.44
CA ILE A 610 -44.93 15.74 -8.23
C ILE A 610 -45.32 14.26 -8.13
N VAL A 611 -44.84 13.47 -9.10
CA VAL A 611 -45.11 12.02 -9.16
C VAL A 611 -44.09 11.27 -8.28
N ILE A 612 -44.56 10.41 -7.38
CA ILE A 612 -43.77 9.61 -6.46
C ILE A 612 -43.77 8.16 -6.93
N ASN A 613 -42.62 7.66 -7.37
CA ASN A 613 -42.39 6.25 -7.65
C ASN A 613 -41.61 5.62 -6.50
N THR A 614 -42.04 4.48 -6.01
CA THR A 614 -41.44 3.82 -4.84
C THR A 614 -40.93 2.44 -5.22
N PHE A 615 -39.65 2.21 -4.98
CA PHE A 615 -38.97 0.94 -5.13
C PHE A 615 -38.76 0.37 -3.74
N MET A 616 -39.60 -0.60 -3.39
CA MET A 616 -39.50 -1.29 -2.11
C MET A 616 -38.66 -2.55 -2.25
N LEU A 617 -37.79 -2.76 -1.26
CA LEU A 617 -36.84 -3.87 -1.20
C LEU A 617 -37.26 -4.94 -0.19
N ASP A 618 -38.32 -4.70 0.58
CA ASP A 618 -38.93 -5.66 1.50
C ASP A 618 -40.43 -5.82 1.20
N ASN A 619 -40.99 -6.95 1.64
CA ASN A 619 -42.37 -7.37 1.37
C ASN A 619 -43.22 -7.45 2.65
N ASP A 620 -42.83 -6.78 3.73
CA ASP A 620 -43.62 -6.75 4.96
C ASP A 620 -45.03 -6.17 4.71
N TYR A 621 -46.04 -6.83 5.26
CA TYR A 621 -47.46 -6.52 5.05
C TYR A 621 -47.78 -5.05 5.34
N HIS A 622 -47.22 -4.50 6.43
CA HIS A 622 -47.44 -3.12 6.84
C HIS A 622 -46.87 -2.12 5.82
N LEU A 623 -45.63 -2.34 5.38
CA LEU A 623 -44.99 -1.54 4.32
C LEU A 623 -45.78 -1.60 3.02
N VAL A 624 -46.20 -2.80 2.59
CA VAL A 624 -46.99 -2.97 1.36
C VAL A 624 -48.31 -2.22 1.42
N SER A 625 -49.00 -2.30 2.56
CA SER A 625 -50.26 -1.58 2.78
C SER A 625 -50.07 -0.07 2.72
N PHE A 626 -49.06 0.45 3.42
CA PHE A 626 -48.71 1.86 3.42
C PHE A 626 -48.35 2.37 2.02
N VAL A 627 -47.48 1.67 1.29
CA VAL A 627 -47.08 2.11 -0.05
C VAL A 627 -48.26 2.04 -1.02
N LYS A 628 -49.14 1.03 -0.96
CA LYS A 628 -50.37 1.00 -1.76
C LYS A 628 -51.24 2.24 -1.51
N GLN A 629 -51.37 2.68 -0.27
CA GLN A 629 -52.11 3.89 0.08
C GLN A 629 -51.44 5.14 -0.50
N MET A 630 -50.12 5.27 -0.33
CA MET A 630 -49.33 6.37 -0.90
C MET A 630 -49.45 6.43 -2.43
N THR A 631 -49.30 5.30 -3.13
CA THR A 631 -49.39 5.19 -4.58
C THR A 631 -50.78 5.59 -5.08
N ARG A 632 -51.85 5.13 -4.42
CA ARG A 632 -53.23 5.53 -4.76
C ARG A 632 -53.46 7.03 -4.58
N MET A 633 -52.90 7.62 -3.53
CA MET A 633 -53.05 9.06 -3.25
C MET A 633 -52.25 9.94 -4.21
N ASN A 634 -51.10 9.47 -4.69
CA ASN A 634 -50.22 10.25 -5.56
C ASN A 634 -50.42 10.01 -7.07
N GLY A 635 -50.88 8.82 -7.46
CA GLY A 635 -50.98 8.43 -8.86
C GLY A 635 -49.65 7.96 -9.48
N GLY A 636 -48.61 7.77 -8.65
CA GLY A 636 -47.34 7.17 -9.06
C GLY A 636 -47.39 5.64 -9.12
N ARG A 637 -46.23 4.98 -9.05
CA ARG A 637 -46.11 3.51 -9.10
C ARG A 637 -45.30 2.95 -7.95
N ALA A 638 -45.63 1.72 -7.56
CA ALA A 638 -44.88 0.94 -6.59
C ALA A 638 -44.25 -0.27 -7.30
N PHE A 639 -42.95 -0.45 -7.11
CA PHE A 639 -42.18 -1.56 -7.65
C PHE A 639 -41.65 -2.41 -6.50
N PHE A 640 -41.88 -3.72 -6.60
CA PHE A 640 -41.31 -4.72 -5.70
C PHE A 640 -40.05 -5.23 -6.37
N ALA A 641 -38.89 -4.88 -5.82
CA ALA A 641 -37.61 -5.20 -6.43
C ALA A 641 -36.72 -5.96 -5.44
N SER A 642 -36.01 -6.98 -5.93
CA SER A 642 -34.86 -7.51 -5.20
C SER A 642 -33.68 -6.53 -5.33
N ALA A 643 -32.80 -6.50 -4.32
CA ALA A 643 -31.60 -5.65 -4.33
C ALA A 643 -30.80 -5.76 -5.63
N ASP A 644 -30.65 -6.98 -6.15
CA ASP A 644 -29.89 -7.26 -7.36
C ASP A 644 -30.48 -6.67 -8.64
N ARG A 645 -31.80 -6.42 -8.66
CA ARG A 645 -32.56 -5.94 -9.82
C ARG A 645 -33.02 -4.49 -9.70
N LEU A 646 -32.81 -3.87 -8.53
CA LEU A 646 -33.22 -2.48 -8.28
C LEU A 646 -32.72 -1.52 -9.37
N GLY A 647 -31.44 -1.64 -9.75
CA GLY A 647 -30.84 -0.76 -10.75
C GLY A 647 -31.44 -0.92 -12.15
N ASP A 648 -31.78 -2.15 -12.52
CA ASP A 648 -32.39 -2.43 -13.82
C ASP A 648 -33.75 -1.76 -13.93
N TYR A 649 -34.59 -1.89 -12.91
CA TYR A 649 -35.92 -1.29 -12.90
C TYR A 649 -35.87 0.24 -12.82
N VAL A 650 -35.02 0.82 -11.97
CA VAL A 650 -34.95 2.30 -11.84
C VAL A 650 -34.44 2.94 -13.13
N LEU A 651 -33.41 2.38 -13.77
CA LEU A 651 -32.86 2.93 -15.01
C LEU A 651 -33.82 2.75 -16.19
N LEU A 652 -34.46 1.58 -16.32
CA LEU A 652 -35.50 1.36 -17.32
C LEU A 652 -36.66 2.33 -17.14
N ASP A 653 -37.13 2.49 -15.91
CA ASP A 653 -38.26 3.37 -15.62
C ASP A 653 -37.99 4.82 -15.99
N TYR A 654 -36.77 5.30 -15.70
CA TYR A 654 -36.32 6.63 -16.08
C TYR A 654 -36.33 6.81 -17.61
N VAL A 655 -35.73 5.87 -18.34
CA VAL A 655 -35.61 5.94 -19.81
C VAL A 655 -36.95 5.79 -20.50
N ASP A 656 -37.81 4.88 -20.05
CA ASP A 656 -39.13 4.65 -20.64
C ASP A 656 -40.05 5.86 -20.42
N ARG A 657 -39.97 6.50 -19.25
CA ARG A 657 -40.71 7.74 -18.99
C ARG A 657 -40.22 8.88 -19.90
N LYS A 658 -38.92 8.96 -20.16
CA LYS A 658 -38.37 9.92 -21.12
C LYS A 658 -38.90 9.70 -22.52
N ARG A 659 -38.91 8.46 -23.00
CA ARG A 659 -39.50 8.12 -24.30
C ARG A 659 -40.98 8.51 -24.40
N LYS A 660 -41.75 8.27 -23.34
CA LYS A 660 -43.18 8.64 -23.31
C LYS A 660 -43.44 10.14 -23.23
N ALA A 661 -42.51 10.91 -22.65
CA ALA A 661 -42.63 12.36 -22.54
C ALA A 661 -42.11 13.11 -23.78
N SER A 662 -41.35 12.42 -24.64
CA SER A 662 -40.88 12.91 -25.94
C SER A 662 -41.84 12.55 -27.10
N ARG A 663 -42.81 11.66 -26.86
CA ARG A 663 -43.94 11.37 -27.74
C ARG A 663 -45.14 12.20 -27.31
#